data_AF-A0A662GCY7-F1
#
_entry.id   AF-A0A662GCY7-F1
#
_cell.length_a   1.000
_cell.length_b   1.000
_cell.length_c   1.000
_cell.angle_alpha   90.00
_cell.angle_beta   90.00
_cell.angle_gamma   90.00
#
_symmetry.space_group_name_H-M   'P 1'
#
loop_
_entity.id
_entity.type
_entity.pdbx_description
1 polymer ?
#
loop_
_entity_poly.entity_id
_entity_poly.type
_entity_poly.pdbx_seq_one_letter_code
_entity_poly.pdbx_strand_id
1 'polypeptide(L)'
;MADMLSVLEKILVVLLVIAILLSIYYFNMRVEKHASINIRSVKLVDDTLYVVFMNNGSARGCVKHLYVLDERGRVVSILNISGVCLDEGEVRTINVSLTNCNLVVNGTYFLTINPNVIVEKCSFKYIRYDVEEKGIGPVLSLILVVDTGCRSALKIYGNISDLLHDLEISYVTTLYLKYFYVYGGRLGVLIPSLYSNIALTRIPLDMARMEIRISLKMLGDISLLKISDVFFLPVYDLNNDILNILEDEGIRYVVLNGDNVTRIFRRGNIFILTAVSYSCLNISSILSENRSTIVAVSLKDIVEKDGLNVFLKFLRNICSLRERGKIRIIGFKDFIYNITDAISTRYVDMHGIRLSQDVKDLWRYYSFLLSDAVYRLSKTDDKYWMKILDVVNTSVFWTENADYNACLAEIDRLENVLKTLRYIVRDYACYYLMNVRVDRLIDRNFRIVVIEFEKGLSEKDVKKIKQHCELLLGYINFGHAEKWRDYWYKIRYKSWVHGRTEYRGEYYVEFWRDEWHRIVLDKIYKAYNMGFDGIYLDNIDVCIILSESNPPWTRGLNLSELMIKSIYNISYIVKRRYGLDFKIYINTGSAYILLGDNRFLEAIDGVLRENLWFTVKNKKSIKISEEETKQVLKYLIQARWKCKIIIVSDFIDSRTRAEEFCKLCWNYGFIPLPQPAWYLNYEEPPPKEWCP
;
A
#
# COMPACT_ATOMS: atom_id res chain seq x y z
N MET A 1 77.50 0.49 -30.03
CA MET A 1 77.25 1.95 -30.01
C MET A 1 75.82 2.28 -30.41
N ALA A 2 75.30 1.72 -31.52
CA ALA A 2 73.93 1.94 -31.98
C ALA A 2 72.82 1.50 -30.98
N ASP A 3 72.98 0.37 -30.28
CA ASP A 3 71.98 -0.07 -29.29
C ASP A 3 71.95 0.80 -28.02
N MET A 4 73.06 1.45 -27.68
CA MET A 4 73.12 2.35 -26.52
C MET A 4 72.39 3.66 -26.80
N LEU A 5 72.46 4.15 -28.05
CA LEU A 5 71.72 5.35 -28.50
C LEU A 5 70.20 5.11 -28.52
N SER A 6 69.73 3.93 -28.92
CA SER A 6 68.29 3.64 -28.96
C SER A 6 67.66 3.56 -27.55
N VAL A 7 68.42 3.07 -26.58
CA VAL A 7 68.01 3.08 -25.16
C VAL A 7 68.02 4.51 -24.61
N LEU A 8 69.03 5.31 -24.95
CA LEU A 8 69.11 6.72 -24.57
C LEU A 8 67.97 7.57 -25.17
N GLU A 9 67.59 7.35 -26.43
CA GLU A 9 66.46 8.03 -27.06
C GLU A 9 65.13 7.66 -26.39
N LYS A 10 64.92 6.38 -26.05
CA LYS A 10 63.72 5.95 -25.31
C LYS A 10 63.67 6.54 -23.91
N ILE A 11 64.81 6.60 -23.22
CA ILE A 11 64.91 7.26 -21.91
C ILE A 11 64.65 8.77 -22.06
N LEU A 12 65.17 9.42 -23.11
CA LEU A 12 64.94 10.84 -23.36
C LEU A 12 63.46 11.14 -23.63
N VAL A 13 62.77 10.29 -24.42
CA VAL A 13 61.33 10.43 -24.68
C VAL A 13 60.53 10.24 -23.41
N VAL A 14 60.87 9.25 -22.58
CA VAL A 14 60.21 9.04 -21.28
C VAL A 14 60.45 10.24 -20.34
N LEU A 15 61.67 10.75 -20.28
CA LEU A 15 62.01 11.95 -19.49
C LEU A 15 61.31 13.21 -20.03
N LEU A 16 61.14 13.34 -21.35
CA LEU A 16 60.42 14.45 -21.97
C LEU A 16 58.92 14.38 -21.67
N VAL A 17 58.32 13.18 -21.71
CA VAL A 17 56.92 12.96 -21.33
C VAL A 17 56.72 13.24 -19.84
N ILE A 18 57.63 12.79 -18.97
CA ILE A 18 57.61 13.11 -17.54
C ILE A 18 57.77 14.62 -17.32
N ALA A 19 58.66 15.29 -18.05
CA ALA A 19 58.84 16.74 -17.95
C ALA A 19 57.61 17.52 -18.43
N ILE A 20 56.93 17.07 -19.49
CA ILE A 20 55.68 17.66 -19.97
C ILE A 20 54.56 17.43 -18.96
N LEU A 21 54.42 16.21 -18.41
CA LEU A 21 53.43 15.90 -17.38
C LEU A 21 53.70 16.68 -16.09
N LEU A 22 54.96 16.80 -15.67
CA LEU A 22 55.35 17.64 -14.53
C LEU A 22 55.14 19.12 -14.83
N SER A 23 55.34 19.58 -16.06
CA SER A 23 55.08 20.97 -16.45
C SER A 23 53.58 21.28 -16.48
N ILE A 24 52.74 20.35 -16.97
CA ILE A 24 51.27 20.45 -16.89
C ILE A 24 50.81 20.39 -15.43
N TYR A 25 51.42 19.53 -14.61
CA TYR A 25 51.16 19.44 -13.18
C TYR A 25 51.56 20.73 -12.44
N TYR A 26 52.74 21.30 -12.74
CA TYR A 26 53.22 22.56 -12.16
C TYR A 26 52.45 23.78 -12.67
N PHE A 27 52.00 23.77 -13.93
CA PHE A 27 51.15 24.81 -14.50
C PHE A 27 49.76 24.78 -13.88
N ASN A 28 49.16 23.59 -13.70
CA ASN A 28 47.91 23.41 -12.95
C ASN A 28 48.05 23.75 -11.46
N MET A 29 49.24 23.61 -10.86
CA MET A 29 49.51 24.06 -9.49
C MET A 29 49.68 25.58 -9.34
N ARG A 30 49.94 26.32 -10.43
CA ARG A 30 50.18 27.78 -10.40
C ARG A 30 49.04 28.64 -10.95
N VAL A 31 47.95 28.05 -11.44
CA VAL A 31 46.71 28.82 -11.61
C VAL A 31 46.14 29.00 -10.21
N GLU A 32 46.30 30.21 -9.64
CA GLU A 32 45.59 30.58 -8.42
C GLU A 32 44.10 30.34 -8.66
N LYS A 33 43.55 29.31 -8.01
CA LYS A 33 42.14 29.01 -8.08
C LYS A 33 41.42 30.14 -7.36
N HIS A 34 40.75 31.00 -8.11
CA HIS A 34 39.91 32.05 -7.55
C HIS A 34 38.45 31.59 -7.59
N ALA A 35 37.74 31.78 -6.49
CA ALA A 35 36.28 31.69 -6.47
C ALA A 35 35.71 32.99 -7.03
N SER A 36 34.80 32.90 -8.01
CA SER A 36 34.09 34.06 -8.58
C SER A 36 32.60 33.74 -8.61
N ILE A 37 31.94 33.97 -7.48
CA ILE A 37 30.49 33.81 -7.40
C ILE A 37 29.83 35.13 -7.74
N ASN A 38 28.97 35.09 -8.76
CA ASN A 38 28.23 36.25 -9.24
C ASN A 38 26.72 35.96 -9.17
N ILE A 39 25.92 37.01 -9.04
CA ILE A 39 24.47 36.92 -9.17
C ILE A 39 24.12 36.95 -10.67
N ARG A 40 23.54 35.86 -11.19
CA ARG A 40 23.16 35.73 -12.60
C ARG A 40 21.81 36.40 -12.88
N SER A 41 20.87 36.25 -11.98
CA SER A 41 19.55 36.87 -12.07
C SER A 41 18.89 36.95 -10.71
N VAL A 42 17.96 37.88 -10.58
CA VAL A 42 17.11 38.05 -9.40
C VAL A 42 15.67 38.18 -9.87
N LYS A 43 14.77 37.45 -9.22
CA LYS A 43 13.33 37.59 -9.43
C LYS A 43 12.66 37.76 -8.07
N LEU A 44 11.83 38.79 -7.92
CA LEU A 44 10.96 38.93 -6.75
C LEU A 44 9.60 38.28 -7.06
N VAL A 45 9.11 37.47 -6.14
CA VAL A 45 7.70 37.03 -6.10
C VAL A 45 7.23 37.21 -4.67
N ASP A 46 6.22 38.05 -4.47
CA ASP A 46 5.75 38.51 -3.16
C ASP A 46 6.92 39.10 -2.33
N ASP A 47 7.13 38.61 -1.12
CA ASP A 47 8.26 38.99 -0.23
C ASP A 47 9.45 38.00 -0.32
N THR A 48 9.59 37.24 -1.40
CA THR A 48 10.71 36.29 -1.57
C THR A 48 11.54 36.61 -2.81
N LEU A 49 12.83 36.88 -2.59
CA LEU A 49 13.83 37.01 -3.64
C LEU A 49 14.35 35.63 -4.05
N TYR A 50 14.19 35.32 -5.33
CA TYR A 50 14.82 34.18 -5.99
C TYR A 50 16.13 34.66 -6.60
N VAL A 51 17.24 34.29 -6.00
CA VAL A 51 18.58 34.73 -6.40
C VAL A 51 19.32 33.56 -7.02
N VAL A 52 19.68 33.68 -8.30
CA VAL A 52 20.44 32.67 -9.03
C VAL A 52 21.91 33.02 -8.94
N PHE A 53 22.67 32.16 -8.26
CA PHE A 53 24.12 32.27 -8.16
C PHE A 53 24.79 31.39 -9.22
N MET A 54 25.94 31.83 -9.72
CA MET A 54 26.80 31.06 -10.60
C MET A 54 28.25 31.25 -10.18
N ASN A 55 29.02 30.17 -10.11
CA ASN A 55 30.47 30.26 -9.90
C ASN A 55 31.21 30.19 -11.23
N ASN A 56 31.74 31.32 -11.65
CA ASN A 56 32.58 31.47 -12.84
C ASN A 56 34.07 31.23 -12.55
N GLY A 57 34.42 30.99 -11.29
CA GLY A 57 35.79 30.76 -10.85
C GLY A 57 36.17 29.28 -10.82
N SER A 58 37.47 29.01 -10.85
CA SER A 58 38.07 27.67 -10.83
C SER A 58 38.24 27.08 -9.42
N ALA A 59 37.70 27.76 -8.39
CA ALA A 59 37.68 27.33 -6.99
C ALA A 59 36.26 27.37 -6.42
N ARG A 60 35.98 26.52 -5.42
CA ARG A 60 34.74 26.58 -4.65
C ARG A 60 34.61 27.92 -3.92
N GLY A 61 33.55 28.67 -4.20
CA GLY A 61 33.23 29.91 -3.49
C GLY A 61 32.13 29.70 -2.46
N CYS A 62 32.02 30.61 -1.48
CA CYS A 62 30.90 30.63 -0.54
C CYS A 62 30.39 32.06 -0.29
N VAL A 63 29.06 32.24 -0.32
CA VAL A 63 28.38 33.50 0.00
C VAL A 63 27.54 33.34 1.26
N LYS A 64 27.73 34.21 2.25
CA LYS A 64 26.98 34.19 3.53
C LYS A 64 25.98 35.34 3.67
N HIS A 65 26.19 36.43 2.94
CA HIS A 65 25.38 37.64 3.03
C HIS A 65 25.08 38.16 1.64
N LEU A 66 23.88 38.72 1.47
CA LEU A 66 23.52 39.55 0.34
C LEU A 66 23.26 40.97 0.83
N TYR A 67 23.71 41.95 0.06
CA TYR A 67 23.50 43.36 0.37
C TYR A 67 22.46 43.92 -0.58
N VAL A 68 21.44 44.55 -0.02
CA VAL A 68 20.42 45.29 -0.77
C VAL A 68 20.86 46.75 -0.82
N LEU A 69 20.99 47.29 -2.02
CA LEU A 69 21.39 48.68 -2.29
C LEU A 69 20.20 49.49 -2.80
N ASP A 70 20.11 50.76 -2.39
CA ASP A 70 19.19 51.74 -3.01
C ASP A 70 19.72 52.22 -4.39
N GLU A 71 18.92 53.06 -5.07
CA GLU A 71 19.30 53.67 -6.36
C GLU A 71 20.56 54.54 -6.30
N ARG A 72 20.95 55.01 -5.10
CA ARG A 72 22.20 55.76 -4.86
C ARG A 72 23.38 54.84 -4.52
N GLY A 73 23.19 53.52 -4.53
CA GLY A 73 24.20 52.52 -4.23
C GLY A 73 24.51 52.36 -2.73
N ARG A 74 23.66 52.87 -1.83
CA ARG A 74 23.85 52.73 -0.38
C ARG A 74 23.22 51.42 0.11
N VAL A 75 23.91 50.69 0.99
CA VAL A 75 23.36 49.49 1.64
C VAL A 75 22.19 49.88 2.53
N VAL A 76 21.00 49.36 2.22
CA VAL A 76 19.76 49.57 2.99
C VAL A 76 19.33 48.35 3.78
N SER A 77 19.79 47.15 3.41
CA SER A 77 19.56 45.91 4.18
C SER A 77 20.65 44.88 3.91
N ILE A 78 20.89 43.99 4.88
CA ILE A 78 21.79 42.84 4.77
C ILE A 78 20.98 41.57 5.03
N LEU A 79 20.93 40.70 4.04
CA LEU A 79 20.21 39.43 4.11
C LEU A 79 21.19 38.32 4.48
N ASN A 80 20.98 37.70 5.64
CA ASN A 80 21.73 36.51 6.02
C ASN A 80 21.20 35.31 5.25
N ILE A 81 22.07 34.63 4.51
CA ILE A 81 21.75 33.39 3.81
C ILE A 81 22.52 32.25 4.46
N SER A 82 21.96 31.04 4.42
CA SER A 82 22.51 29.82 5.02
C SER A 82 23.73 29.28 4.27
N GLY A 83 24.66 30.15 3.85
CA GLY A 83 25.92 29.80 3.19
C GLY A 83 25.72 29.10 1.85
N VAL A 84 25.73 29.85 0.75
CA VAL A 84 25.72 29.26 -0.59
C VAL A 84 27.13 28.97 -1.02
N CYS A 85 27.52 27.69 -1.03
CA CYS A 85 28.79 27.27 -1.57
C CYS A 85 28.61 26.53 -2.90
N LEU A 86 29.35 26.98 -3.92
CA LEU A 86 29.25 26.48 -5.29
C LEU A 86 30.60 25.99 -5.79
N ASP A 87 30.62 24.81 -6.39
CA ASP A 87 31.78 24.30 -7.13
C ASP A 87 31.87 24.96 -8.53
N GLU A 88 32.96 24.73 -9.27
CA GLU A 88 33.20 25.35 -10.59
C GLU A 88 32.06 25.06 -11.57
N GLY A 89 31.49 26.12 -12.17
CA GLY A 89 30.39 26.02 -13.13
C GLY A 89 29.01 25.72 -12.54
N GLU A 90 28.90 25.55 -11.22
CA GLU A 90 27.63 25.26 -10.55
C GLU A 90 26.70 26.49 -10.56
N VAL A 91 25.41 26.26 -10.81
CA VAL A 91 24.34 27.26 -10.73
C VAL A 91 23.36 26.83 -9.65
N ARG A 92 23.04 27.72 -8.71
CA ARG A 92 22.08 27.43 -7.64
C ARG A 92 21.15 28.60 -7.40
N THR A 93 19.87 28.30 -7.27
CA THR A 93 18.85 29.27 -6.86
C THR A 93 18.64 29.16 -5.36
N ILE A 94 18.62 30.29 -4.67
CA ILE A 94 18.16 30.37 -3.28
C ILE A 94 16.97 31.31 -3.18
N ASN A 95 16.18 31.07 -2.14
CA ASN A 95 15.02 31.88 -1.79
C ASN A 95 15.35 32.66 -0.53
N VAL A 96 15.25 33.98 -0.59
CA VAL A 96 15.57 34.87 0.53
C VAL A 96 14.34 35.71 0.85
N SER A 97 13.83 35.58 2.08
CA SER A 97 12.68 36.36 2.51
C SER A 97 13.06 37.80 2.80
N LEU A 98 12.28 38.74 2.28
CA LEU A 98 12.36 40.18 2.55
C LEU A 98 11.43 40.63 3.68
N THR A 99 10.71 39.70 4.34
CA THR A 99 9.70 40.01 5.37
C THR A 99 10.21 40.88 6.53
N ASN A 100 11.51 40.79 6.85
CA ASN A 100 12.15 41.58 7.91
C ASN A 100 12.94 42.79 7.38
N CYS A 101 12.82 43.14 6.10
CA CYS A 101 13.53 44.26 5.50
C CYS A 101 12.63 45.49 5.41
N ASN A 102 13.08 46.61 5.96
CA ASN A 102 12.42 47.91 5.82
C ASN A 102 12.73 48.52 4.44
N LEU A 103 12.16 47.94 3.37
CA LEU A 103 12.24 48.47 2.01
C LEU A 103 10.97 49.28 1.70
N VAL A 104 11.13 50.34 0.90
CA VAL A 104 10.04 51.19 0.44
C VAL A 104 9.35 50.50 -0.75
N VAL A 105 8.02 50.37 -0.66
CA VAL A 105 7.19 49.79 -1.73
C VAL A 105 7.34 50.62 -3.02
N ASN A 106 7.40 49.94 -4.16
CA ASN A 106 7.72 50.49 -5.49
C ASN A 106 9.14 51.05 -5.68
N GLY A 107 10.03 50.89 -4.70
CA GLY A 107 11.45 51.23 -4.85
C GLY A 107 12.18 50.25 -5.79
N THR A 108 13.12 50.76 -6.58
CA THR A 108 14.09 49.92 -7.31
C THR A 108 15.28 49.66 -6.40
N TYR A 109 15.63 48.39 -6.22
CA TYR A 109 16.75 47.96 -5.40
C TYR A 109 17.70 47.11 -6.21
N PHE A 110 18.97 47.10 -5.78
CA PHE A 110 20.01 46.28 -6.40
C PHE A 110 20.56 45.28 -5.39
N LEU A 111 20.82 44.07 -5.83
CA LEU A 111 21.40 43.03 -5.01
C LEU A 111 22.89 42.85 -5.37
N THR A 112 23.76 42.77 -4.36
CA THR A 112 25.18 42.44 -4.54
C THR A 112 25.68 41.49 -3.45
N ILE A 113 26.74 40.74 -3.77
CA ILE A 113 27.49 39.89 -2.83
C ILE A 113 28.60 40.71 -2.14
N ASN A 114 29.07 41.78 -2.80
CA ASN A 114 30.11 42.67 -2.29
C ASN A 114 29.69 44.14 -2.49
N PRO A 115 29.45 44.90 -1.40
CA PRO A 115 28.98 46.28 -1.51
C PRO A 115 30.04 47.23 -2.09
N ASN A 116 31.30 46.80 -2.18
CA ASN A 116 32.42 47.59 -2.70
C ASN A 116 32.69 47.37 -4.20
N VAL A 117 31.92 46.49 -4.87
CA VAL A 117 32.10 46.16 -6.30
C VAL A 117 30.92 46.70 -7.11
N ILE A 118 31.22 47.53 -8.13
CA ILE A 118 30.22 48.30 -8.89
C ILE A 118 29.53 47.46 -9.98
N VAL A 119 30.11 46.33 -10.38
CA VAL A 119 29.80 45.62 -11.64
C VAL A 119 28.68 44.56 -11.52
N GLU A 120 28.37 44.06 -10.31
CA GLU A 120 27.41 42.96 -10.09
C GLU A 120 26.07 43.44 -9.53
N LYS A 121 25.33 44.24 -10.29
CA LYS A 121 24.01 44.73 -9.84
C LYS A 121 22.90 44.12 -10.68
N CYS A 122 22.24 43.09 -10.14
CA CYS A 122 20.91 42.70 -10.63
C CYS A 122 19.87 43.56 -9.90
N SER A 123 19.02 44.26 -10.66
CA SER A 123 17.93 45.06 -10.10
C SER A 123 16.69 44.21 -9.86
N PHE A 124 15.95 44.53 -8.80
CA PHE A 124 14.59 44.09 -8.59
C PHE A 124 13.75 45.28 -8.15
N LYS A 125 12.50 45.33 -8.59
CA LYS A 125 11.54 46.32 -8.07
C LYS A 125 10.86 45.69 -6.86
N TYR A 126 10.98 46.32 -5.70
CA TYR A 126 10.28 45.84 -4.51
C TYR A 126 8.82 46.26 -4.58
N ILE A 127 8.02 45.37 -5.15
CA ILE A 127 6.56 45.49 -5.18
C ILE A 127 6.09 44.63 -4.03
N ARG A 128 5.93 45.22 -2.85
CA ARG A 128 5.03 44.65 -1.87
C ARG A 128 3.64 44.90 -2.42
N TYR A 129 2.92 43.83 -2.74
CA TYR A 129 1.47 43.94 -2.65
C TYR A 129 1.22 44.15 -1.16
N ASP A 130 1.22 45.41 -0.72
CA ASP A 130 0.29 45.75 0.35
C ASP A 130 -1.01 45.15 -0.14
N VAL A 131 -1.44 44.09 0.53
CA VAL A 131 -2.84 43.71 0.49
C VAL A 131 -3.50 44.98 1.02
N GLU A 132 -3.86 45.88 0.11
CA GLU A 132 -4.78 46.93 0.45
C GLU A 132 -5.93 46.18 1.11
N GLU A 133 -6.09 46.38 2.41
CA GLU A 133 -7.33 46.11 3.11
C GLU A 133 -8.39 47.02 2.50
N LYS A 134 -8.80 46.72 1.27
CA LYS A 134 -9.91 47.34 0.58
C LYS A 134 -10.86 46.22 0.18
N GLY A 135 -11.43 45.60 1.21
CA GLY A 135 -12.57 44.71 1.07
C GLY A 135 -12.87 43.97 2.37
N ILE A 136 -14.03 44.25 2.98
CA ILE A 136 -14.62 43.46 4.08
C ILE A 136 -15.27 42.16 3.52
N GLY A 137 -15.15 41.90 2.21
CA GLY A 137 -15.80 40.78 1.54
C GLY A 137 -15.25 39.39 1.92
N PRO A 138 -16.07 38.34 1.72
CA PRO A 138 -15.68 36.97 2.00
C PRO A 138 -14.50 36.52 1.14
N VAL A 139 -13.77 35.54 1.67
CA VAL A 139 -12.54 35.02 1.07
C VAL A 139 -12.85 33.81 0.20
N LEU A 140 -12.23 33.75 -0.98
CA LEU A 140 -12.32 32.63 -1.92
C LEU A 140 -10.93 32.13 -2.29
N SER A 141 -10.72 30.81 -2.19
CA SER A 141 -9.51 30.13 -2.66
C SER A 141 -9.87 29.05 -3.68
N LEU A 142 -9.07 28.92 -4.74
CA LEU A 142 -9.32 27.99 -5.85
C LEU A 142 -8.36 26.78 -5.82
N ILE A 143 -8.93 25.59 -5.98
CA ILE A 143 -8.22 24.32 -6.16
C ILE A 143 -8.61 23.74 -7.52
N LEU A 144 -7.64 23.57 -8.41
CA LEU A 144 -7.83 22.82 -9.65
C LEU A 144 -7.58 21.33 -9.38
N VAL A 145 -8.60 20.50 -9.61
CA VAL A 145 -8.52 19.04 -9.51
C VAL A 145 -8.30 18.48 -10.90
N VAL A 146 -7.10 17.95 -11.12
CA VAL A 146 -6.66 17.49 -12.43
C VAL A 146 -6.59 15.97 -12.44
N ASP A 147 -7.47 15.34 -13.22
CA ASP A 147 -7.40 13.92 -13.52
C ASP A 147 -6.28 13.65 -14.53
N THR A 148 -5.20 13.01 -14.06
CA THR A 148 -4.06 12.65 -14.91
C THR A 148 -4.31 11.44 -15.81
N GLY A 149 -5.35 10.64 -15.54
CA GLY A 149 -5.86 9.62 -16.45
C GLY A 149 -6.67 10.18 -17.62
N CYS A 150 -7.18 11.41 -17.52
CA CYS A 150 -7.93 12.06 -18.58
C CYS A 150 -7.04 13.00 -19.42
N ARG A 151 -6.60 12.53 -20.60
CA ARG A 151 -5.77 13.34 -21.53
C ARG A 151 -6.42 14.68 -21.90
N SER A 152 -7.74 14.71 -22.03
CA SER A 152 -8.48 15.94 -22.32
C SER A 152 -8.40 16.93 -21.16
N ALA A 153 -8.53 16.47 -19.91
CA ALA A 153 -8.40 17.32 -18.73
C ALA A 153 -6.99 17.93 -18.63
N LEU A 154 -5.95 17.12 -18.88
CA LEU A 154 -4.56 17.60 -18.94
C LEU A 154 -4.33 18.65 -20.03
N LYS A 155 -4.92 18.47 -21.21
CA LYS A 155 -4.78 19.44 -22.31
C LYS A 155 -5.38 20.80 -21.95
N ILE A 156 -6.53 20.83 -21.30
CA ILE A 156 -7.24 22.08 -20.97
C ILE A 156 -6.61 22.75 -19.74
N TYR A 157 -5.96 21.98 -18.85
CA TYR A 157 -5.22 22.53 -17.72
C TYR A 157 -4.22 23.62 -18.14
N GLY A 158 -3.45 23.42 -19.21
CA GLY A 158 -2.50 24.43 -19.70
C GLY A 158 -3.19 25.75 -20.02
N ASN A 159 -4.27 25.69 -20.80
CA ASN A 159 -5.05 26.87 -21.19
C ASN A 159 -5.70 27.57 -19.99
N ILE A 160 -6.24 26.80 -19.03
CA ILE A 160 -6.84 27.35 -17.80
C ILE A 160 -5.77 27.98 -16.91
N SER A 161 -4.60 27.33 -16.78
CA SER A 161 -3.49 27.84 -16.00
C SER A 161 -3.00 29.20 -16.52
N ASP A 162 -2.78 29.31 -17.83
CA ASP A 162 -2.35 30.56 -18.46
C ASP A 162 -3.41 31.66 -18.28
N LEU A 163 -4.69 31.34 -18.45
CA LEU A 163 -5.78 32.29 -18.22
C LEU A 163 -5.85 32.77 -16.76
N LEU A 164 -5.72 31.87 -15.78
CA LEU A 164 -5.74 32.25 -14.36
C LEU A 164 -4.56 33.15 -14.01
N HIS A 165 -3.40 32.88 -14.61
CA HIS A 165 -2.23 33.74 -14.48
C HIS A 165 -2.49 35.14 -15.06
N ASP A 166 -3.04 35.22 -16.27
CA ASP A 166 -3.34 36.51 -16.93
C ASP A 166 -4.40 37.32 -16.18
N LEU A 167 -5.31 36.65 -15.47
CA LEU A 167 -6.31 37.28 -14.59
C LEU A 167 -5.79 37.60 -13.18
N GLU A 168 -4.53 37.30 -12.89
CA GLU A 168 -3.92 37.43 -11.55
C GLU A 168 -4.74 36.71 -10.47
N ILE A 169 -5.21 35.49 -10.78
CA ILE A 169 -5.96 34.64 -9.85
C ILE A 169 -5.01 33.58 -9.28
N SER A 170 -4.78 33.64 -7.97
CA SER A 170 -4.04 32.60 -7.26
C SER A 170 -4.83 31.29 -7.20
N TYR A 171 -4.16 30.16 -7.43
CA TYR A 171 -4.75 28.84 -7.34
C TYR A 171 -3.72 27.79 -6.89
N VAL A 172 -4.21 26.70 -6.31
CA VAL A 172 -3.43 25.47 -6.10
C VAL A 172 -3.93 24.38 -7.04
N THR A 173 -3.05 23.46 -7.40
CA THR A 173 -3.37 22.32 -8.24
C THR A 173 -3.18 21.05 -7.44
N THR A 174 -4.15 20.15 -7.52
CA THR A 174 -4.01 18.80 -6.98
C THR A 174 -3.89 17.81 -8.13
N LEU A 175 -2.86 16.96 -8.07
CA LEU A 175 -2.51 16.02 -9.12
C LEU A 175 -2.28 14.63 -8.55
N TYR A 176 -2.65 13.63 -9.34
CA TYR A 176 -2.20 12.27 -9.16
C TYR A 176 -0.96 12.01 -10.03
N LEU A 177 0.18 11.72 -9.42
CA LEU A 177 1.48 11.83 -10.08
C LEU A 177 1.84 10.71 -11.07
N LYS A 178 0.98 9.71 -11.26
CA LYS A 178 1.25 8.57 -12.15
C LYS A 178 1.54 8.94 -13.60
N TYR A 179 1.10 10.12 -14.07
CA TYR A 179 1.29 10.56 -15.46
C TYR A 179 1.88 11.98 -15.60
N PHE A 180 2.58 12.48 -14.57
CA PHE A 180 3.02 13.88 -14.55
C PHE A 180 4.06 14.24 -15.64
N TYR A 181 4.77 13.27 -16.22
CA TYR A 181 5.87 13.48 -17.16
C TYR A 181 5.53 14.17 -18.51
N VAL A 182 4.32 14.71 -18.73
CA VAL A 182 3.82 14.97 -20.09
C VAL A 182 3.48 16.44 -20.43
N TYR A 183 3.48 17.43 -19.51
CA TYR A 183 2.91 18.74 -19.88
C TYR A 183 3.74 20.00 -19.53
N GLY A 184 3.85 20.89 -20.53
CA GLY A 184 4.58 22.17 -20.51
C GLY A 184 3.71 23.40 -20.29
N GLY A 185 2.77 23.36 -19.33
CA GLY A 185 2.04 24.55 -18.86
C GLY A 185 2.79 25.27 -17.73
N ARG A 186 2.42 26.53 -17.43
CA ARG A 186 2.89 27.20 -16.20
C ARG A 186 2.36 26.41 -14.99
N LEU A 187 3.27 25.87 -14.18
CA LEU A 187 2.94 25.03 -13.05
C LEU A 187 2.58 25.88 -11.82
N GLY A 188 1.37 25.69 -11.31
CA GLY A 188 0.93 26.25 -10.02
C GLY A 188 1.50 25.49 -8.81
N VAL A 189 1.07 25.87 -7.60
CA VAL A 189 1.47 25.20 -6.35
C VAL A 189 0.77 23.85 -6.23
N LEU A 190 1.51 22.79 -5.86
CA LEU A 190 1.00 21.41 -5.82
C LEU A 190 0.57 20.93 -4.43
N ILE A 191 -0.53 20.18 -4.40
CA ILE A 191 -1.03 19.41 -3.24
C ILE A 191 -1.13 17.92 -3.66
N PRO A 192 -0.69 16.97 -2.82
CA PRO A 192 -0.91 15.55 -3.07
C PRO A 192 -2.40 15.18 -3.04
N SER A 193 -2.83 14.36 -4.00
CA SER A 193 -4.15 13.73 -4.00
C SER A 193 -4.10 12.30 -4.48
N LEU A 194 -5.14 11.55 -4.09
CA LEU A 194 -5.47 10.26 -4.67
C LEU A 194 -6.51 10.41 -5.78
N TYR A 195 -6.41 9.55 -6.79
CA TYR A 195 -7.43 9.46 -7.84
C TYR A 195 -8.41 8.31 -7.57
N SER A 196 -9.65 8.52 -8.02
CA SER A 196 -10.92 7.97 -7.55
C SER A 196 -11.16 6.44 -7.58
N ASN A 197 -10.20 5.62 -8.01
CA ASN A 197 -10.44 4.18 -8.19
C ASN A 197 -10.25 3.38 -6.89
N ILE A 198 -9.44 3.90 -5.98
CA ILE A 198 -9.15 3.28 -4.69
C ILE A 198 -9.72 4.18 -3.61
N ALA A 199 -10.75 3.69 -2.91
CA ALA A 199 -11.12 4.27 -1.64
C ALA A 199 -10.20 3.68 -0.56
N LEU A 200 -9.33 4.51 0.02
CA LEU A 200 -8.47 4.18 1.16
C LEU A 200 -9.23 3.48 2.29
N THR A 201 -10.47 3.91 2.54
CA THR A 201 -11.35 3.32 3.55
C THR A 201 -11.90 1.93 3.18
N ARG A 202 -11.64 1.48 1.94
CA ARG A 202 -12.11 0.20 1.38
C ARG A 202 -10.99 -0.76 1.03
N ILE A 203 -9.73 -0.43 1.35
CA ILE A 203 -8.58 -1.33 1.16
C ILE A 203 -7.92 -1.65 2.51
N PRO A 204 -7.08 -2.69 2.59
CA PRO A 204 -6.32 -2.95 3.81
C PRO A 204 -5.44 -1.76 4.22
N LEU A 205 -5.28 -1.55 5.52
CA LEU A 205 -4.62 -0.36 6.08
C LEU A 205 -3.16 -0.18 5.59
N ASP A 206 -2.42 -1.28 5.47
CA ASP A 206 -1.04 -1.23 4.95
C ASP A 206 -0.99 -0.78 3.49
N MET A 207 -2.00 -1.17 2.69
CA MET A 207 -2.12 -0.73 1.31
C MET A 207 -2.48 0.76 1.25
N ALA A 208 -3.39 1.23 2.13
CA ALA A 208 -3.71 2.65 2.24
C ALA A 208 -2.49 3.49 2.64
N ARG A 209 -1.70 3.00 3.60
CA ARG A 209 -0.44 3.64 4.02
C ARG A 209 0.56 3.73 2.88
N MET A 210 0.72 2.66 2.10
CA MET A 210 1.63 2.68 0.95
C MET A 210 1.13 3.60 -0.17
N GLU A 211 -0.17 3.66 -0.45
CA GLU A 211 -0.75 4.57 -1.45
C GLU A 211 -0.50 6.05 -1.08
N ILE A 212 -0.67 6.41 0.20
CA ILE A 212 -0.35 7.75 0.72
C ILE A 212 1.16 8.02 0.60
N ARG A 213 2.01 7.11 1.07
CA ARG A 213 3.48 7.27 1.06
C ARG A 213 4.04 7.44 -0.34
N ILE A 214 3.58 6.61 -1.28
CA ILE A 214 4.01 6.68 -2.68
C ILE A 214 3.62 8.03 -3.27
N SER A 215 2.39 8.49 -3.02
CA SER A 215 1.91 9.80 -3.48
C SER A 215 2.76 10.96 -2.94
N LEU A 216 3.13 10.93 -1.66
CA LEU A 216 3.99 11.93 -1.03
C LEU A 216 5.43 11.88 -1.56
N LYS A 217 6.00 10.69 -1.71
CA LYS A 217 7.36 10.48 -2.22
C LYS A 217 7.49 10.96 -3.65
N MET A 218 6.53 10.63 -4.53
CA MET A 218 6.55 11.09 -5.92
C MET A 218 6.52 12.62 -6.03
N LEU A 219 5.86 13.34 -5.12
CA LEU A 219 5.93 14.81 -5.06
C LEU A 219 7.29 15.32 -4.57
N GLY A 220 7.96 14.53 -3.72
CA GLY A 220 9.29 14.81 -3.19
C GLY A 220 10.32 15.09 -4.27
N ASP A 221 10.26 14.31 -5.35
CA ASP A 221 11.24 14.30 -6.44
C ASP A 221 11.02 15.42 -7.49
N ILE A 222 9.92 16.17 -7.38
CA ILE A 222 9.58 17.24 -8.32
C ILE A 222 10.05 18.59 -7.75
N SER A 223 10.87 19.33 -8.52
CA SER A 223 11.44 20.64 -8.15
C SER A 223 10.42 21.80 -8.22
N LEU A 224 9.25 21.65 -7.59
CA LEU A 224 8.15 22.62 -7.61
C LEU A 224 7.75 23.12 -6.21
N LEU A 225 7.06 24.26 -6.19
CA LEU A 225 6.39 24.79 -4.99
C LEU A 225 5.30 23.80 -4.54
N LYS A 226 5.52 23.17 -3.37
CA LYS A 226 4.61 22.19 -2.77
C LYS A 226 4.10 22.66 -1.41
N ILE A 227 2.91 22.18 -1.04
CA ILE A 227 2.37 22.30 0.31
C ILE A 227 2.34 20.89 0.92
N SER A 228 3.45 20.50 1.55
CA SER A 228 3.69 19.12 1.98
C SER A 228 2.90 18.69 3.20
N ASP A 229 2.34 19.63 3.95
CA ASP A 229 1.49 19.37 5.11
C ASP A 229 -0.01 19.40 4.79
N VAL A 230 -0.37 19.47 3.50
CA VAL A 230 -1.77 19.40 3.02
C VAL A 230 -1.96 18.13 2.19
N PHE A 231 -3.07 17.43 2.38
CA PHE A 231 -3.45 16.27 1.58
C PHE A 231 -4.90 16.39 1.10
N PHE A 232 -5.15 16.10 -0.17
CA PHE A 232 -6.46 16.26 -0.80
C PHE A 232 -7.12 14.90 -1.05
N LEU A 233 -8.35 14.72 -0.56
CA LEU A 233 -9.11 13.46 -0.62
C LEU A 233 -10.54 13.67 -1.13
N PRO A 234 -11.16 12.62 -1.70
CA PRO A 234 -12.61 12.56 -1.84
C PRO A 234 -13.31 12.62 -0.49
N VAL A 235 -14.49 13.26 -0.43
CA VAL A 235 -15.25 13.45 0.82
C VAL A 235 -15.59 12.16 1.57
N TYR A 236 -15.72 11.03 0.86
CA TYR A 236 -16.11 9.74 1.44
C TYR A 236 -14.95 8.83 1.83
N ASP A 237 -13.71 9.32 1.75
CA ASP A 237 -12.53 8.47 1.85
C ASP A 237 -11.64 8.81 3.07
N LEU A 238 -12.30 9.22 4.15
CA LEU A 238 -11.65 9.61 5.39
C LEU A 238 -12.36 8.97 6.58
N ASN A 239 -11.63 8.14 7.33
CA ASN A 239 -12.00 7.63 8.65
C ASN A 239 -10.86 7.87 9.66
N ASN A 240 -11.04 7.43 10.91
CA ASN A 240 -10.00 7.59 11.95
C ASN A 240 -8.67 6.89 11.61
N ASP A 241 -8.71 5.73 10.96
CA ASP A 241 -7.50 4.98 10.61
C ASP A 241 -6.69 5.69 9.53
N ILE A 242 -7.38 6.23 8.52
CA ILE A 242 -6.75 7.06 7.47
C ILE A 242 -6.21 8.36 8.06
N LEU A 243 -6.93 9.00 8.98
CA LEU A 243 -6.44 10.19 9.69
C LEU A 243 -5.16 9.89 10.47
N ASN A 244 -5.07 8.74 11.16
CA ASN A 244 -3.85 8.33 11.86
C ASN A 244 -2.68 8.16 10.89
N ILE A 245 -2.90 7.51 9.72
CA ILE A 245 -1.86 7.38 8.71
C ILE A 245 -1.38 8.76 8.24
N LEU A 246 -2.29 9.66 7.89
CA LEU A 246 -1.94 11.00 7.43
C LEU A 246 -1.16 11.77 8.49
N GLU A 247 -1.53 11.64 9.76
CA GLU A 247 -0.81 12.25 10.89
C GLU A 247 0.62 11.69 11.01
N ASP A 248 0.78 10.36 10.93
CA ASP A 248 2.09 9.69 10.94
C ASP A 248 3.01 10.18 9.81
N GLU A 249 2.43 10.52 8.65
CA GLU A 249 3.15 11.03 7.48
C GLU A 249 3.36 12.56 7.51
N GLY A 250 3.01 13.23 8.62
CA GLY A 250 3.27 14.66 8.83
C GLY A 250 2.26 15.62 8.19
N ILE A 251 1.07 15.13 7.81
CA ILE A 251 0.00 15.95 7.26
C ILE A 251 -0.72 16.70 8.38
N ARG A 252 -0.89 18.02 8.19
CA ARG A 252 -1.61 18.92 9.13
C ARG A 252 -2.97 19.36 8.62
N TYR A 253 -3.18 19.37 7.32
CA TYR A 253 -4.40 19.84 6.69
C TYR A 253 -4.93 18.79 5.71
N VAL A 254 -6.19 18.39 5.84
CA VAL A 254 -6.86 17.48 4.92
C VAL A 254 -7.97 18.24 4.22
N VAL A 255 -7.96 18.28 2.90
CA VAL A 255 -9.02 18.92 2.10
C VAL A 255 -9.91 17.86 1.49
N LEU A 256 -11.20 17.89 1.81
CA LEU A 256 -12.20 16.95 1.34
C LEU A 256 -13.03 17.54 0.21
N ASN A 257 -13.05 16.90 -0.96
CA ASN A 257 -13.82 17.36 -2.11
C ASN A 257 -15.23 16.76 -2.17
N GLY A 258 -16.25 17.62 -2.26
CA GLY A 258 -17.63 17.18 -2.54
C GLY A 258 -18.70 17.70 -1.58
N ASP A 259 -18.43 18.77 -0.85
CA ASP A 259 -19.42 19.40 0.03
C ASP A 259 -20.10 20.61 -0.65
N ASN A 260 -21.18 21.12 -0.05
CA ASN A 260 -21.89 22.32 -0.51
C ASN A 260 -21.43 23.59 0.20
N VAL A 261 -20.73 23.44 1.33
CA VAL A 261 -20.24 24.55 2.15
C VAL A 261 -18.85 24.18 2.66
N THR A 262 -17.93 25.15 2.69
CA THR A 262 -16.64 24.97 3.36
C THR A 262 -16.83 24.96 4.86
N ARG A 263 -16.49 23.82 5.48
CA ARG A 263 -16.47 23.60 6.93
C ARG A 263 -15.06 23.28 7.37
N ILE A 264 -14.73 23.67 8.59
CA ILE A 264 -13.45 23.37 9.22
C ILE A 264 -13.70 22.56 10.48
N PHE A 265 -13.02 21.42 10.55
CA PHE A 265 -13.01 20.53 11.71
C PHE A 265 -11.59 20.39 12.21
N ARG A 266 -11.44 20.07 13.50
CA ARG A 266 -10.13 19.75 14.08
C ARG A 266 -10.18 18.42 14.79
N ARG A 267 -9.18 17.58 14.52
CA ARG A 267 -8.93 16.30 15.19
C ARG A 267 -7.46 16.24 15.57
N GLY A 268 -7.16 16.38 16.87
CA GLY A 268 -5.78 16.47 17.33
C GLY A 268 -5.03 17.65 16.67
N ASN A 269 -3.96 17.32 15.94
CA ASN A 269 -3.16 18.29 15.18
C ASN A 269 -3.58 18.44 13.71
N ILE A 270 -4.57 17.66 13.26
CA ILE A 270 -5.09 17.74 11.89
C ILE A 270 -6.29 18.67 11.82
N PHE A 271 -6.25 19.57 10.84
CA PHE A 271 -7.38 20.37 10.38
C PHE A 271 -7.99 19.72 9.15
N ILE A 272 -9.31 19.53 9.15
CA ILE A 272 -10.06 18.95 8.03
C ILE A 272 -10.92 20.06 7.45
N LEU A 273 -10.77 20.34 6.16
CA LEU A 273 -11.48 21.39 5.44
C LEU A 273 -12.30 20.77 4.33
N THR A 274 -13.56 21.18 4.16
CA THR A 274 -14.35 20.77 3.00
C THR A 274 -14.25 21.80 1.87
N ALA A 275 -14.00 21.31 0.66
CA ALA A 275 -14.01 22.11 -0.56
C ALA A 275 -15.38 21.97 -1.24
N VAL A 276 -15.92 23.12 -1.64
CA VAL A 276 -17.17 23.20 -2.38
C VAL A 276 -16.91 22.86 -3.84
N SER A 277 -17.62 21.88 -4.38
CA SER A 277 -17.55 21.60 -5.81
C SER A 277 -18.05 22.81 -6.61
N TYR A 278 -17.30 23.23 -7.64
CA TYR A 278 -17.69 24.37 -8.48
C TYR A 278 -19.11 24.23 -9.06
N SER A 279 -19.54 23.00 -9.35
CA SER A 279 -20.86 22.71 -9.90
C SER A 279 -22.00 22.96 -8.91
N CYS A 280 -21.70 22.97 -7.61
CA CYS A 280 -22.65 23.15 -6.52
C CYS A 280 -22.54 24.56 -5.90
N LEU A 281 -21.65 25.41 -6.41
CA LEU A 281 -21.32 26.70 -5.84
C LEU A 281 -22.46 27.71 -6.00
N ASN A 282 -22.89 28.33 -4.90
CA ASN A 282 -23.83 29.44 -4.90
C ASN A 282 -23.16 30.73 -4.42
N ILE A 283 -22.76 31.60 -5.36
CA ILE A 283 -22.10 32.88 -5.07
C ILE A 283 -22.97 33.79 -4.20
N SER A 284 -24.29 33.79 -4.39
CA SER A 284 -25.19 34.64 -3.61
C SER A 284 -25.19 34.26 -2.13
N SER A 285 -25.15 32.96 -1.82
CA SER A 285 -25.04 32.46 -0.43
C SER A 285 -23.71 32.86 0.21
N ILE A 286 -22.60 32.76 -0.53
CA ILE A 286 -21.27 33.18 -0.05
C ILE A 286 -21.28 34.66 0.34
N LEU A 287 -21.88 35.50 -0.51
CA LEU A 287 -21.98 36.95 -0.29
C LEU A 287 -22.90 37.29 0.88
N SER A 288 -24.06 36.64 1.00
CA SER A 288 -25.03 36.94 2.07
C SER A 288 -24.57 36.48 3.44
N GLU A 289 -23.87 35.35 3.51
CA GLU A 289 -23.41 34.74 4.77
C GLU A 289 -21.97 35.10 5.13
N ASN A 290 -21.30 35.90 4.29
CA ASN A 290 -19.90 36.32 4.44
C ASN A 290 -18.94 35.15 4.71
N ARG A 291 -19.09 34.04 3.97
CA ARG A 291 -18.36 32.79 4.22
C ARG A 291 -17.05 32.67 3.45
N SER A 292 -15.98 32.35 4.16
CA SER A 292 -14.73 31.87 3.54
C SER A 292 -14.96 30.54 2.83
N THR A 293 -14.59 30.45 1.55
CA THR A 293 -14.92 29.30 0.69
C THR A 293 -13.70 28.79 -0.07
N ILE A 294 -13.47 27.47 0.02
CA ILE A 294 -12.55 26.74 -0.87
C ILE A 294 -13.39 26.17 -2.01
N VAL A 295 -13.03 26.50 -3.25
CA VAL A 295 -13.72 26.00 -4.44
C VAL A 295 -12.83 24.98 -5.15
N ALA A 296 -13.32 23.74 -5.26
CA ALA A 296 -12.68 22.68 -6.03
C ALA A 296 -13.28 22.61 -7.45
N VAL A 297 -12.41 22.70 -8.46
CA VAL A 297 -12.76 22.69 -9.87
C VAL A 297 -12.24 21.40 -10.51
N SER A 298 -13.12 20.42 -10.73
CA SER A 298 -12.78 19.20 -11.48
C SER A 298 -12.65 19.51 -12.97
N LEU A 299 -11.44 19.39 -13.51
CA LEU A 299 -11.22 19.59 -14.95
C LEU A 299 -11.82 18.47 -15.79
N LYS A 300 -11.91 17.25 -15.22
CA LYS A 300 -12.64 16.15 -15.85
C LYS A 300 -14.11 16.51 -16.05
N ASP A 301 -14.76 17.04 -15.02
CA ASP A 301 -16.16 17.46 -15.11
C ASP A 301 -16.37 18.56 -16.15
N ILE A 302 -15.41 19.48 -16.27
CA ILE A 302 -15.46 20.53 -17.30
C ILE A 302 -15.41 19.91 -18.70
N VAL A 303 -14.55 18.91 -18.94
CA VAL A 303 -14.45 18.20 -20.21
C VAL A 303 -15.75 17.45 -20.52
N GLU A 304 -16.20 16.62 -19.56
CA GLU A 304 -17.27 15.66 -19.81
C GLU A 304 -18.65 16.31 -19.93
N LYS A 305 -18.82 17.52 -19.38
CA LYS A 305 -20.10 18.24 -19.35
C LYS A 305 -20.11 19.46 -20.29
N ASP A 306 -19.17 19.56 -21.24
CA ASP A 306 -18.96 20.72 -22.12
C ASP A 306 -18.95 22.06 -21.34
N GLY A 307 -18.39 22.02 -20.12
CA GLY A 307 -18.54 23.05 -19.11
C GLY A 307 -17.59 24.24 -19.26
N LEU A 308 -16.72 24.27 -20.28
CA LEU A 308 -15.67 25.28 -20.40
C LEU A 308 -16.24 26.70 -20.47
N ASN A 309 -17.27 26.93 -21.29
CA ASN A 309 -17.91 28.25 -21.41
C ASN A 309 -18.56 28.69 -20.09
N VAL A 310 -19.16 27.75 -19.36
CA VAL A 310 -19.76 28.00 -18.03
C VAL A 310 -18.67 28.40 -17.04
N PHE A 311 -17.54 27.70 -17.05
CA PHE A 311 -16.40 28.00 -16.20
C PHE A 311 -15.76 29.37 -16.52
N LEU A 312 -15.58 29.71 -17.81
CA LEU A 312 -15.08 31.02 -18.21
C LEU A 312 -16.01 32.16 -17.76
N LYS A 313 -17.33 31.95 -17.85
CA LYS A 313 -18.32 32.90 -17.32
C LYS A 313 -18.19 33.06 -15.80
N PHE A 314 -17.98 31.95 -15.09
CA PHE A 314 -17.72 31.98 -13.65
C PHE A 314 -16.46 32.80 -13.31
N LEU A 315 -15.33 32.60 -14.00
CA LEU A 315 -14.11 33.37 -13.79
C LEU A 315 -14.32 34.88 -13.98
N ARG A 316 -15.02 35.28 -15.06
CA ARG A 316 -15.37 36.69 -15.30
C ARG A 316 -16.22 37.28 -14.18
N ASN A 317 -17.20 36.50 -13.67
CA ASN A 317 -18.07 36.95 -12.58
C ASN A 317 -17.28 37.18 -11.28
N ILE A 318 -16.40 36.26 -10.89
CA ILE A 318 -15.61 36.42 -9.66
C ILE A 318 -14.58 37.56 -9.79
N CYS A 319 -14.00 37.77 -10.97
CA CYS A 319 -13.13 38.93 -11.22
C CYS A 319 -13.89 40.26 -11.05
N SER A 320 -15.09 40.37 -11.64
CA SER A 320 -15.90 41.58 -11.50
C SER A 320 -16.31 41.84 -10.05
N LEU A 321 -16.60 40.79 -9.28
CA LEU A 321 -16.88 40.92 -7.85
C LEU A 321 -15.65 41.34 -7.03
N ARG A 322 -14.46 40.82 -7.39
CA ARG A 322 -13.17 41.22 -6.80
C ARG A 322 -12.91 42.70 -7.06
N GLU A 323 -13.05 43.17 -8.30
CA GLU A 323 -12.86 44.58 -8.68
C GLU A 323 -13.80 45.53 -7.94
N ARG A 324 -15.02 45.07 -7.61
CA ARG A 324 -16.01 45.82 -6.82
C ARG A 324 -15.78 45.70 -5.30
N GLY A 325 -14.73 45.01 -4.85
CA GLY A 325 -14.43 44.76 -3.43
C GLY A 325 -15.47 43.88 -2.72
N LYS A 326 -16.30 43.14 -3.46
CA LYS A 326 -17.38 42.29 -2.92
C LYS A 326 -16.87 40.93 -2.44
N ILE A 327 -15.76 40.45 -2.99
CA ILE A 327 -15.06 39.23 -2.56
C ILE A 327 -13.55 39.48 -2.57
N ARG A 328 -12.81 38.66 -1.83
CA ARG A 328 -11.35 38.59 -1.89
C ARG A 328 -10.92 37.24 -2.43
N ILE A 329 -10.13 37.22 -3.49
CA ILE A 329 -9.56 35.98 -4.03
C ILE A 329 -8.11 35.92 -3.53
N ILE A 330 -7.78 34.92 -2.72
CA ILE A 330 -6.45 34.80 -2.09
C ILE A 330 -5.83 33.44 -2.36
N GLY A 331 -4.51 33.34 -2.14
CA GLY A 331 -3.79 32.08 -2.21
C GLY A 331 -4.23 31.10 -1.12
N PHE A 332 -4.12 29.80 -1.40
CA PHE A 332 -4.54 28.76 -0.45
C PHE A 332 -3.75 28.77 0.86
N LYS A 333 -2.46 29.13 0.84
CA LYS A 333 -1.67 29.29 2.07
C LYS A 333 -2.22 30.40 2.94
N ASP A 334 -2.51 31.55 2.33
CA ASP A 334 -3.11 32.69 3.05
C ASP A 334 -4.50 32.35 3.55
N PHE A 335 -5.26 31.54 2.79
CA PHE A 335 -6.55 31.02 3.23
C PHE A 335 -6.41 30.23 4.52
N ILE A 336 -5.46 29.29 4.59
CA ILE A 336 -5.21 28.52 5.82
C ILE A 336 -4.78 29.43 6.98
N TYR A 337 -3.89 30.41 6.75
CA TYR A 337 -3.45 31.34 7.80
C TYR A 337 -4.58 32.21 8.34
N ASN A 338 -5.58 32.54 7.52
CA ASN A 338 -6.72 33.37 7.90
C ASN A 338 -7.84 32.61 8.63
N ILE A 339 -7.77 31.28 8.74
CA ILE A 339 -8.79 30.47 9.43
C ILE A 339 -8.40 30.32 10.90
N THR A 340 -8.94 31.17 11.78
CA THR A 340 -8.75 31.03 13.23
C THR A 340 -10.05 30.93 14.06
N ASP A 341 -11.24 31.20 13.52
CA ASP A 341 -12.43 31.46 14.38
C ASP A 341 -13.64 30.51 14.25
N ALA A 342 -13.56 29.36 13.58
CA ALA A 342 -14.72 28.45 13.50
C ALA A 342 -14.33 26.97 13.50
N ILE A 343 -13.84 26.48 14.63
CA ILE A 343 -13.56 25.05 14.80
C ILE A 343 -14.81 24.36 15.36
N SER A 344 -15.53 23.61 14.51
CA SER A 344 -16.44 22.58 15.00
C SER A 344 -15.62 21.40 15.51
N THR A 345 -15.83 20.99 16.76
CA THR A 345 -15.10 19.87 17.40
C THR A 345 -15.70 18.50 17.10
N ARG A 346 -16.80 18.42 16.31
CA ARG A 346 -17.49 17.16 16.05
C ARG A 346 -17.24 16.67 14.63
N TYR A 347 -16.38 15.66 14.53
CA TYR A 347 -16.16 14.86 13.31
C TYR A 347 -17.39 13.99 13.02
N VAL A 348 -17.75 13.88 11.75
CA VAL A 348 -18.79 12.97 11.25
C VAL A 348 -18.12 12.08 10.21
N ASP A 349 -18.16 10.76 10.44
CA ASP A 349 -17.70 9.79 9.46
C ASP A 349 -18.61 9.87 8.22
N MET A 350 -18.01 10.13 7.05
CA MET A 350 -18.76 10.39 5.83
C MET A 350 -18.77 9.12 4.97
N HIS A 351 -19.83 8.32 5.11
CA HIS A 351 -20.06 7.15 4.27
C HIS A 351 -21.01 7.50 3.11
N GLY A 352 -20.48 7.57 1.88
CA GLY A 352 -21.26 8.03 0.72
C GLY A 352 -22.02 6.95 -0.03
N ILE A 353 -21.46 5.73 -0.14
CA ILE A 353 -22.02 4.71 -1.02
C ILE A 353 -22.09 3.36 -0.28
N ARG A 354 -23.26 2.71 -0.36
CA ARG A 354 -23.50 1.38 0.20
C ARG A 354 -23.15 0.32 -0.84
N LEU A 355 -22.53 -0.76 -0.39
CA LEU A 355 -22.30 -1.95 -1.22
C LEU A 355 -23.64 -2.59 -1.59
N SER A 356 -23.89 -2.81 -2.89
CA SER A 356 -25.07 -3.55 -3.32
C SER A 356 -25.00 -5.00 -2.82
N GLN A 357 -26.15 -5.55 -2.43
CA GLN A 357 -26.25 -6.91 -1.92
C GLN A 357 -25.83 -7.95 -2.98
N ASP A 358 -26.04 -7.65 -4.26
CA ASP A 358 -25.74 -8.56 -5.39
C ASP A 358 -24.24 -8.78 -5.63
N VAL A 359 -23.41 -7.82 -5.23
CA VAL A 359 -21.93 -7.88 -5.39
C VAL A 359 -21.21 -8.13 -4.07
N LYS A 360 -21.95 -8.37 -2.98
CA LYS A 360 -21.37 -8.53 -1.63
C LYS A 360 -20.39 -9.70 -1.54
N ASP A 361 -20.74 -10.83 -2.15
CA ASP A 361 -19.87 -12.01 -2.18
C ASP A 361 -18.63 -11.77 -3.06
N LEU A 362 -18.79 -11.06 -4.18
CA LEU A 362 -17.66 -10.68 -5.04
C LEU A 362 -16.70 -9.75 -4.29
N TRP A 363 -17.22 -8.73 -3.61
CA TRP A 363 -16.42 -7.81 -2.80
C TRP A 363 -15.69 -8.55 -1.66
N ARG A 364 -16.36 -9.49 -1.00
CA ARG A 364 -15.74 -10.32 0.05
C ARG A 364 -14.55 -11.09 -0.51
N TYR A 365 -14.70 -11.69 -1.68
CA TYR A 365 -13.60 -12.40 -2.34
C TYR A 365 -12.49 -11.45 -2.79
N TYR A 366 -12.83 -10.31 -3.39
CA TYR A 366 -11.84 -9.30 -3.78
C TYR A 366 -11.04 -8.78 -2.57
N SER A 367 -11.70 -8.53 -1.44
CA SER A 367 -11.05 -8.13 -0.18
C SER A 367 -10.10 -9.22 0.36
N PHE A 368 -10.48 -10.49 0.21
CA PHE A 368 -9.60 -11.62 0.53
C PHE A 368 -8.35 -11.63 -0.36
N LEU A 369 -8.49 -11.35 -1.66
CA LEU A 369 -7.37 -11.23 -2.58
C LEU A 369 -6.47 -10.02 -2.26
N LEU A 370 -7.04 -8.87 -1.91
CA LEU A 370 -6.28 -7.70 -1.46
C LEU A 370 -5.43 -8.03 -0.21
N SER A 371 -5.98 -8.84 0.70
CA SER A 371 -5.25 -9.29 1.89
C SER A 371 -4.06 -10.19 1.53
N ASP A 372 -4.24 -11.12 0.57
CA ASP A 372 -3.11 -11.94 0.06
C ASP A 372 -2.09 -11.07 -0.70
N ALA A 373 -2.53 -10.02 -1.40
CA ALA A 373 -1.63 -9.06 -2.04
C ALA A 373 -0.78 -8.33 -1.00
N VAL A 374 -1.38 -7.78 0.06
CA VAL A 374 -0.66 -7.11 1.14
C VAL A 374 0.36 -8.03 1.80
N TYR A 375 -0.04 -9.25 2.14
CA TYR A 375 0.86 -10.25 2.69
C TYR A 375 2.11 -10.41 1.81
N ARG A 376 1.92 -10.66 0.51
CA ARG A 376 3.05 -10.84 -0.43
C ARG A 376 3.89 -9.59 -0.56
N LEU A 377 3.24 -8.45 -0.72
CA LEU A 377 3.92 -7.18 -0.92
C LEU A 377 4.78 -6.79 0.29
N SER A 378 4.35 -7.12 1.51
CA SER A 378 5.13 -6.94 2.73
C SER A 378 6.45 -7.73 2.75
N LYS A 379 6.60 -8.75 1.90
CA LYS A 379 7.80 -9.58 1.74
C LYS A 379 8.61 -9.22 0.48
N THR A 380 8.30 -8.10 -0.16
CA THR A 380 8.94 -7.65 -1.41
C THR A 380 9.34 -6.18 -1.35
N ASP A 381 10.06 -5.71 -2.38
CA ASP A 381 10.45 -4.30 -2.53
C ASP A 381 9.26 -3.37 -2.85
N ASP A 382 9.38 -2.09 -2.49
CA ASP A 382 8.44 -0.99 -2.79
C ASP A 382 8.00 -0.90 -4.26
N LYS A 383 8.84 -1.33 -5.21
CA LYS A 383 8.52 -1.30 -6.65
C LYS A 383 7.30 -2.16 -7.02
N TYR A 384 7.02 -3.21 -6.25
CA TYR A 384 5.86 -4.08 -6.50
C TYR A 384 4.58 -3.50 -5.93
N TRP A 385 4.66 -2.71 -4.85
CA TRP A 385 3.51 -1.96 -4.31
C TRP A 385 2.93 -1.04 -5.37
N MET A 386 3.77 -0.24 -6.04
CA MET A 386 3.33 0.65 -7.13
C MET A 386 2.60 -0.13 -8.24
N LYS A 387 3.14 -1.26 -8.69
CA LYS A 387 2.52 -2.07 -9.75
C LYS A 387 1.16 -2.65 -9.36
N ILE A 388 0.96 -2.99 -8.09
CA ILE A 388 -0.33 -3.52 -7.60
C ILE A 388 -1.34 -2.40 -7.42
N LEU A 389 -0.94 -1.31 -6.76
CA LEU A 389 -1.79 -0.13 -6.60
C LEU A 389 -2.25 0.42 -7.96
N ASP A 390 -1.42 0.23 -8.99
CA ASP A 390 -1.76 0.59 -10.36
C ASP A 390 -2.90 -0.21 -11.00
N VAL A 391 -3.19 -1.40 -10.51
CA VAL A 391 -4.24 -2.29 -11.05
C VAL A 391 -5.47 -2.39 -10.16
N VAL A 392 -5.35 -2.10 -8.87
CA VAL A 392 -6.47 -2.22 -7.92
C VAL A 392 -7.54 -1.17 -8.23
N ASN A 393 -8.78 -1.62 -8.37
CA ASN A 393 -9.93 -0.73 -8.53
C ASN A 393 -11.09 -1.18 -7.64
N THR A 394 -11.30 -0.44 -6.55
CA THR A 394 -12.41 -0.69 -5.62
C THR A 394 -13.70 -0.02 -6.07
N SER A 395 -13.64 1.03 -6.89
CA SER A 395 -14.82 1.84 -7.21
C SER A 395 -15.90 1.07 -7.96
N VAL A 396 -15.53 0.01 -8.71
CA VAL A 396 -16.49 -0.83 -9.45
C VAL A 396 -17.50 -1.54 -8.54
N PHE A 397 -17.14 -1.79 -7.27
CA PHE A 397 -18.01 -2.48 -6.30
C PHE A 397 -18.92 -1.50 -5.55
N TRP A 398 -18.50 -0.25 -5.40
CA TRP A 398 -19.14 0.73 -4.53
C TRP A 398 -19.84 1.81 -5.37
N THR A 399 -20.81 1.40 -6.18
CA THR A 399 -21.73 2.27 -6.92
C THR A 399 -23.18 1.88 -6.64
N GLU A 400 -24.13 2.79 -6.91
CA GLU A 400 -25.57 2.52 -6.70
C GLU A 400 -26.06 1.31 -7.51
N ASN A 401 -25.52 1.12 -8.71
CA ASN A 401 -25.83 0.02 -9.63
C ASN A 401 -24.53 -0.65 -10.09
N ALA A 402 -23.88 -1.40 -9.18
CA ALA A 402 -22.64 -2.10 -9.50
C ALA A 402 -22.87 -3.16 -10.59
N ASP A 403 -22.07 -3.10 -11.66
CA ASP A 403 -22.08 -4.11 -12.72
C ASP A 403 -21.33 -5.36 -12.25
N TYR A 404 -22.07 -6.46 -12.12
CA TYR A 404 -21.54 -7.75 -11.68
C TYR A 404 -20.40 -8.26 -12.58
N ASN A 405 -20.51 -8.09 -13.91
CA ASN A 405 -19.48 -8.54 -14.85
C ASN A 405 -18.22 -7.68 -14.75
N ALA A 406 -18.37 -6.36 -14.54
CA ALA A 406 -17.24 -5.48 -14.29
C ALA A 406 -16.51 -5.86 -12.98
N CYS A 407 -17.26 -6.19 -11.92
CA CYS A 407 -16.69 -6.67 -10.66
C CYS A 407 -15.92 -7.99 -10.83
N LEU A 408 -16.47 -8.94 -11.60
CA LEU A 408 -15.77 -10.19 -11.93
C LEU A 408 -14.48 -9.95 -12.72
N ALA A 409 -14.53 -9.09 -13.74
CA ALA A 409 -13.34 -8.76 -14.53
C ALA A 409 -12.22 -8.15 -13.67
N GLU A 410 -12.58 -7.36 -12.65
CA GLU A 410 -11.64 -6.77 -11.71
C GLU A 410 -11.04 -7.82 -10.75
N ILE A 411 -11.82 -8.80 -10.30
CA ILE A 411 -11.32 -9.98 -9.57
C ILE A 411 -10.30 -10.76 -10.42
N ASP A 412 -10.64 -11.05 -11.68
CA ASP A 412 -9.76 -11.80 -12.59
C ASP A 412 -8.44 -11.05 -12.84
N ARG A 413 -8.52 -9.72 -12.97
CA ARG A 413 -7.35 -8.86 -13.10
C ARG A 413 -6.43 -9.00 -11.88
N LEU A 414 -6.97 -8.90 -10.67
CA LEU A 414 -6.19 -9.01 -9.44
C LEU A 414 -5.61 -10.43 -9.26
N GLU A 415 -6.37 -11.49 -9.53
CA GLU A 415 -5.87 -12.87 -9.49
C GLU A 415 -4.69 -13.08 -10.45
N ASN A 416 -4.76 -12.53 -11.66
CA ASN A 416 -3.67 -12.65 -12.62
C ASN A 416 -2.37 -11.98 -12.14
N VAL A 417 -2.46 -10.83 -11.46
CA VAL A 417 -1.27 -10.21 -10.85
C VAL A 417 -0.79 -11.03 -9.64
N LEU A 418 -1.70 -11.53 -8.80
CA LEU A 418 -1.36 -12.39 -7.68
C LEU A 418 -0.67 -13.68 -8.10
N LYS A 419 -1.05 -14.29 -9.23
CA LYS A 419 -0.32 -15.43 -9.79
C LYS A 419 1.17 -15.11 -9.92
N THR A 420 1.51 -13.96 -10.50
CA THR A 420 2.90 -13.51 -10.63
C THR A 420 3.56 -13.32 -9.28
N LEU A 421 2.89 -12.67 -8.32
CA LEU A 421 3.44 -12.48 -6.97
C LEU A 421 3.68 -13.79 -6.21
N ARG A 422 2.86 -14.84 -6.43
CA ARG A 422 3.06 -16.17 -5.83
C ARG A 422 4.34 -16.87 -6.33
N TYR A 423 4.83 -16.54 -7.53
CA TYR A 423 6.12 -17.04 -8.02
C TYR A 423 7.32 -16.31 -7.39
N ILE A 424 7.11 -15.06 -6.96
CA ILE A 424 8.11 -14.19 -6.33
C ILE A 424 8.20 -14.52 -4.84
N VAL A 425 7.05 -14.48 -4.14
CA VAL A 425 6.91 -14.85 -2.73
C VAL A 425 6.28 -16.23 -2.69
N ARG A 426 7.14 -17.24 -2.57
CA ARG A 426 6.75 -18.65 -2.62
C ARG A 426 6.34 -19.12 -1.23
N ASP A 427 5.07 -19.48 -1.10
CA ASP A 427 4.54 -20.05 0.14
C ASP A 427 4.61 -21.56 0.10
N TYR A 428 4.90 -22.14 1.27
CA TYR A 428 4.89 -23.57 1.50
C TYR A 428 4.18 -23.88 2.81
N ALA A 429 3.47 -25.00 2.86
CA ALA A 429 2.98 -25.58 4.09
C ALA A 429 3.91 -26.72 4.55
N CYS A 430 3.89 -27.00 5.85
CA CYS A 430 4.60 -28.11 6.46
C CYS A 430 3.65 -28.93 7.32
N TYR A 431 3.78 -30.25 7.24
CA TYR A 431 3.02 -31.19 8.04
C TYR A 431 4.04 -32.14 8.65
N TYR A 432 4.15 -32.11 9.98
CA TYR A 432 5.19 -32.83 10.71
C TYR A 432 4.58 -33.45 11.97
N LEU A 433 4.25 -34.73 11.89
CA LEU A 433 3.34 -35.39 12.84
C LEU A 433 3.98 -36.40 13.78
N MET A 434 5.28 -36.69 13.60
CA MET A 434 5.98 -37.66 14.44
C MET A 434 7.30 -37.12 14.95
N ASN A 435 7.56 -37.27 16.25
CA ASN A 435 8.82 -36.88 16.90
C ASN A 435 9.25 -35.45 16.54
N VAL A 436 8.34 -34.47 16.69
CA VAL A 436 8.55 -33.09 16.23
C VAL A 436 9.78 -32.48 16.88
N ARG A 437 10.75 -32.08 16.06
CA ARG A 437 11.94 -31.36 16.49
C ARG A 437 11.92 -29.91 15.99
N VAL A 438 12.07 -28.98 16.93
CA VAL A 438 11.95 -27.53 16.68
C VAL A 438 13.01 -27.02 15.69
N ASP A 439 14.24 -27.53 15.79
CA ASP A 439 15.36 -27.16 14.90
C ASP A 439 15.08 -27.47 13.42
N ARG A 440 14.22 -28.44 13.12
CA ARG A 440 13.81 -28.78 11.74
C ARG A 440 12.84 -27.78 11.11
N LEU A 441 12.26 -26.88 11.91
CA LEU A 441 11.25 -25.92 11.48
C LEU A 441 11.77 -24.47 11.45
N ILE A 442 12.65 -24.09 12.37
CA ILE A 442 13.04 -22.67 12.58
C ILE A 442 13.95 -22.08 11.50
N ASP A 443 14.71 -22.89 10.76
CA ASP A 443 15.60 -22.38 9.70
C ASP A 443 14.91 -22.36 8.32
N ARG A 444 13.59 -22.23 8.32
CA ARG A 444 12.72 -22.39 7.16
C ARG A 444 11.56 -21.40 7.21
N ASN A 445 11.10 -20.94 6.06
CA ASN A 445 10.00 -20.00 5.93
C ASN A 445 8.73 -20.71 5.46
N PHE A 446 8.12 -21.48 6.34
CA PHE A 446 6.80 -22.04 6.07
C PHE A 446 5.71 -21.02 6.37
N ARG A 447 4.74 -20.88 5.46
CA ARG A 447 3.58 -20.01 5.73
C ARG A 447 2.68 -20.65 6.78
N ILE A 448 2.40 -21.95 6.62
CA ILE A 448 1.52 -22.72 7.52
C ILE A 448 2.26 -23.97 7.99
N VAL A 449 2.20 -24.24 9.29
CA VAL A 449 2.81 -25.41 9.91
C VAL A 449 1.73 -26.15 10.69
N VAL A 450 1.57 -27.44 10.43
CA VAL A 450 0.69 -28.35 11.19
C VAL A 450 1.55 -29.39 11.88
N ILE A 451 1.41 -29.51 13.21
CA ILE A 451 2.26 -30.40 14.01
C ILE A 451 1.48 -31.20 15.04
N GLU A 452 1.99 -32.39 15.34
CA GLU A 452 1.64 -33.12 16.56
C GLU A 452 2.18 -32.35 17.77
N PHE A 453 1.36 -32.17 18.81
CA PHE A 453 1.69 -31.27 19.93
C PHE A 453 1.62 -31.91 21.32
N GLU A 454 1.02 -33.09 21.47
CA GLU A 454 0.77 -33.66 22.80
C GLU A 454 1.99 -34.32 23.43
N LYS A 455 3.04 -34.60 22.66
CA LYS A 455 4.28 -35.20 23.16
C LYS A 455 5.50 -34.42 22.68
N GLY A 456 6.32 -33.98 23.63
CA GLY A 456 7.66 -33.46 23.34
C GLY A 456 7.74 -31.97 23.00
N LEU A 457 6.64 -31.21 23.07
CA LEU A 457 6.62 -29.77 22.83
C LEU A 457 6.16 -29.00 24.07
N SER A 458 6.90 -27.94 24.40
CA SER A 458 6.55 -26.96 25.43
C SER A 458 5.94 -25.69 24.82
N GLU A 459 5.29 -24.86 25.64
CA GLU A 459 4.84 -23.51 25.24
C GLU A 459 5.97 -22.65 24.67
N LYS A 460 7.20 -22.82 25.19
CA LYS A 460 8.38 -22.10 24.68
C LYS A 460 8.74 -22.55 23.26
N ASP A 461 8.61 -23.84 22.98
CA ASP A 461 8.84 -24.39 21.64
C ASP A 461 7.80 -23.88 20.66
N VAL A 462 6.51 -23.90 21.04
CA VAL A 462 5.41 -23.35 20.23
C VAL A 462 5.67 -21.88 19.92
N LYS A 463 6.00 -21.05 20.93
CA LYS A 463 6.34 -19.64 20.73
C LYS A 463 7.53 -19.46 19.78
N LYS A 464 8.54 -20.32 19.87
CA LYS A 464 9.70 -20.27 18.97
C LYS A 464 9.30 -20.60 17.53
N ILE A 465 8.54 -21.68 17.30
CA ILE A 465 8.07 -22.06 15.95
C ILE A 465 7.22 -20.94 15.33
N LYS A 466 6.34 -20.31 16.11
CA LYS A 466 5.49 -19.18 15.64
C LYS A 466 6.25 -17.98 15.12
N GLN A 467 7.52 -17.80 15.49
CA GLN A 467 8.35 -16.72 14.94
C GLN A 467 8.77 -16.99 13.48
N HIS A 468 8.61 -18.23 13.01
CA HIS A 468 9.07 -18.72 11.71
C HIS A 468 7.93 -19.19 10.79
N CYS A 469 6.67 -18.99 11.20
CA CYS A 469 5.50 -19.25 10.35
C CYS A 469 4.38 -18.24 10.61
N GLU A 470 3.47 -18.05 9.66
CA GLU A 470 2.30 -17.19 9.86
C GLU A 470 1.20 -17.86 10.67
N LEU A 471 1.08 -19.18 10.53
CA LEU A 471 0.02 -19.95 11.15
C LEU A 471 0.55 -21.30 11.64
N LEU A 472 0.49 -21.50 12.96
CA LEU A 472 0.82 -22.77 13.59
C LEU A 472 -0.44 -23.47 14.10
N LEU A 473 -0.70 -24.68 13.59
CA LEU A 473 -1.90 -25.47 13.86
C LEU A 473 -1.55 -26.76 14.61
N GLY A 474 -2.33 -27.07 15.66
CA GLY A 474 -2.23 -28.34 16.38
C GLY A 474 -3.04 -29.44 15.69
N TYR A 475 -2.40 -30.57 15.39
CA TYR A 475 -3.05 -31.74 14.80
C TYR A 475 -4.00 -32.41 15.79
N ILE A 476 -5.22 -32.71 15.34
CA ILE A 476 -6.21 -33.51 16.07
C ILE A 476 -6.91 -34.42 15.07
N ASN A 477 -6.86 -35.73 15.30
CA ASN A 477 -7.68 -36.68 14.55
C ASN A 477 -9.15 -36.55 15.00
N PHE A 478 -10.03 -36.10 14.11
CA PHE A 478 -11.46 -35.93 14.42
C PHE A 478 -12.26 -37.19 14.14
N GLY A 479 -11.95 -37.88 13.04
CA GLY A 479 -12.70 -39.05 12.61
C GLY A 479 -12.42 -40.33 13.40
N HIS A 480 -11.21 -40.47 13.97
CA HIS A 480 -10.77 -41.69 14.64
C HIS A 480 -10.23 -41.44 16.05
N ALA A 481 -10.34 -42.47 16.90
CA ALA A 481 -9.63 -42.54 18.17
C ALA A 481 -8.26 -43.19 18.01
N GLU A 482 -7.22 -42.57 18.56
CA GLU A 482 -5.83 -43.03 18.48
C GLU A 482 -5.39 -43.65 19.82
N LYS A 483 -4.91 -44.90 19.79
CA LYS A 483 -4.62 -45.65 21.04
C LYS A 483 -3.47 -45.10 21.89
N TRP A 484 -2.64 -44.22 21.34
CA TRP A 484 -1.50 -43.61 22.02
C TRP A 484 -1.82 -42.29 22.72
N ARG A 485 -3.06 -41.82 22.60
CA ARG A 485 -3.58 -40.61 23.26
C ARG A 485 -3.97 -40.91 24.70
N ASP A 486 -3.89 -39.89 25.55
CA ASP A 486 -4.23 -39.96 26.96
C ASP A 486 -5.70 -40.40 27.22
N TYR A 487 -6.63 -40.13 26.32
CA TYR A 487 -8.04 -40.49 26.48
C TYR A 487 -8.32 -41.98 26.24
N TRP A 488 -7.42 -42.70 25.57
CA TRP A 488 -7.69 -44.06 25.07
C TRP A 488 -8.15 -45.01 26.16
N TYR A 489 -7.50 -44.99 27.33
CA TYR A 489 -7.85 -45.89 28.42
C TYR A 489 -9.25 -45.68 28.99
N LYS A 490 -9.81 -44.47 28.84
CA LYS A 490 -11.16 -44.13 29.29
C LYS A 490 -12.23 -44.58 28.30
N ILE A 491 -11.88 -44.66 27.02
CA ILE A 491 -12.88 -44.83 25.95
C ILE A 491 -12.84 -46.20 25.27
N ARG A 492 -11.73 -46.95 25.35
CA ARG A 492 -11.50 -48.20 24.57
C ARG A 492 -12.55 -49.31 24.73
N TYR A 493 -13.41 -49.23 25.74
CA TYR A 493 -14.51 -50.18 25.99
C TYR A 493 -15.89 -49.53 25.90
N LYS A 494 -15.99 -48.27 25.45
CA LYS A 494 -17.27 -47.59 25.24
C LYS A 494 -17.94 -48.14 24.00
N SER A 495 -19.26 -48.27 24.05
CA SER A 495 -20.06 -48.85 22.95
C SER A 495 -19.98 -48.07 21.64
N TRP A 496 -19.61 -46.79 21.70
CA TRP A 496 -19.44 -45.90 20.55
C TRP A 496 -18.02 -45.92 19.96
N VAL A 497 -17.12 -46.76 20.49
CA VAL A 497 -15.80 -47.05 19.91
C VAL A 497 -15.87 -48.41 19.23
N HIS A 498 -15.53 -48.45 17.94
CA HIS A 498 -15.70 -49.60 17.08
C HIS A 498 -14.34 -50.17 16.62
N GLY A 499 -14.38 -51.06 15.62
CA GLY A 499 -13.20 -51.78 15.13
C GLY A 499 -12.05 -50.87 14.68
N ARG A 500 -10.90 -51.51 14.42
CA ARG A 500 -9.72 -50.81 13.90
C ARG A 500 -9.99 -50.25 12.50
N THR A 501 -9.40 -49.12 12.20
CA THR A 501 -9.33 -48.60 10.83
C THR A 501 -8.20 -49.29 10.07
N GLU A 502 -7.98 -48.88 8.82
CA GLU A 502 -6.80 -49.29 8.05
C GLU A 502 -5.48 -48.78 8.64
N TYR A 503 -5.53 -47.70 9.43
CA TYR A 503 -4.37 -47.12 10.08
C TYR A 503 -4.08 -47.82 11.43
N ARG A 504 -2.84 -48.27 11.58
CA ARG A 504 -2.45 -49.13 12.70
C ARG A 504 -2.58 -48.39 14.04
N GLY A 505 -3.57 -48.81 14.84
CA GLY A 505 -3.78 -48.28 16.19
C GLY A 505 -4.80 -47.16 16.27
N GLU A 506 -5.47 -46.88 15.15
CA GLU A 506 -6.65 -46.03 15.08
C GLU A 506 -7.93 -46.87 15.07
N TYR A 507 -9.00 -46.31 15.61
CA TYR A 507 -10.28 -46.96 15.83
C TYR A 507 -11.42 -46.05 15.40
N TYR A 508 -12.42 -46.61 14.73
CA TYR A 508 -13.62 -45.88 14.39
C TYR A 508 -14.36 -45.45 15.66
N VAL A 509 -14.95 -44.26 15.63
CA VAL A 509 -15.83 -43.74 16.67
C VAL A 509 -17.11 -43.24 16.04
N GLU A 510 -18.21 -43.26 16.80
CA GLU A 510 -19.40 -42.46 16.46
C GLU A 510 -19.04 -40.97 16.62
N PHE A 511 -18.41 -40.38 15.59
CA PHE A 511 -17.82 -39.04 15.63
C PHE A 511 -18.83 -37.93 15.98
N TRP A 512 -20.12 -38.20 15.87
CA TRP A 512 -21.21 -37.27 16.17
C TRP A 512 -21.64 -37.25 17.64
N ARG A 513 -21.05 -38.10 18.49
CA ARG A 513 -21.39 -38.18 19.92
C ARG A 513 -20.85 -36.98 20.69
N ASP A 514 -21.65 -36.46 21.61
CA ASP A 514 -21.22 -35.39 22.52
C ASP A 514 -20.04 -35.82 23.40
N GLU A 515 -19.96 -37.09 23.80
CA GLU A 515 -18.82 -37.63 24.53
C GLU A 515 -17.52 -37.54 23.74
N TRP A 516 -17.57 -37.78 22.43
CA TRP A 516 -16.42 -37.60 21.55
C TRP A 516 -16.08 -36.12 21.35
N HIS A 517 -17.08 -35.28 21.10
CA HIS A 517 -16.89 -33.83 20.98
C HIS A 517 -16.23 -33.23 22.23
N ARG A 518 -16.57 -33.70 23.44
CA ARG A 518 -15.91 -33.26 24.68
C ARG A 518 -14.42 -33.60 24.72
N ILE A 519 -14.03 -34.76 24.19
CA ILE A 519 -12.62 -35.16 24.09
C ILE A 519 -11.89 -34.26 23.09
N VAL A 520 -12.47 -34.03 21.91
CA VAL A 520 -11.91 -33.12 20.90
C VAL A 520 -11.77 -31.71 21.47
N LEU A 521 -12.78 -31.19 22.17
CA LEU A 521 -12.74 -29.87 22.80
C LEU A 521 -11.67 -29.75 23.90
N ASP A 522 -11.37 -30.82 24.65
CA ASP A 522 -10.24 -30.85 25.60
C ASP A 522 -8.90 -30.70 24.88
N LYS A 523 -8.74 -31.35 23.71
CA LYS A 523 -7.54 -31.21 22.88
C LYS A 523 -7.40 -29.81 22.29
N ILE A 524 -8.49 -29.24 21.82
CA ILE A 524 -8.51 -27.86 21.31
C ILE A 524 -8.14 -26.87 22.44
N TYR A 525 -8.66 -27.10 23.65
CA TYR A 525 -8.30 -26.30 24.82
C TYR A 525 -6.80 -26.38 25.14
N LYS A 526 -6.19 -27.57 25.08
CA LYS A 526 -4.75 -27.75 25.26
C LYS A 526 -3.94 -27.00 24.19
N ALA A 527 -4.30 -27.12 22.91
CA ALA A 527 -3.64 -26.39 21.82
C ALA A 527 -3.73 -24.87 22.02
N TYR A 528 -4.91 -24.36 22.39
CA TYR A 528 -5.10 -22.94 22.70
C TYR A 528 -4.19 -22.47 23.84
N ASN A 529 -4.17 -23.18 24.97
CA ASN A 529 -3.32 -22.84 26.11
C ASN A 529 -1.82 -22.88 25.77
N MET A 530 -1.41 -23.78 24.87
CA MET A 530 -0.03 -23.85 24.42
C MET A 530 0.38 -22.70 23.49
N GLY A 531 -0.59 -21.90 23.02
CA GLY A 531 -0.37 -20.72 22.19
C GLY A 531 -0.45 -20.94 20.68
N PHE A 532 -1.00 -22.08 20.23
CA PHE A 532 -1.27 -22.32 18.81
C PHE A 532 -2.26 -21.29 18.25
N ASP A 533 -2.14 -21.01 16.94
CA ASP A 533 -3.06 -20.09 16.25
C ASP A 533 -4.38 -20.77 15.87
N GLY A 534 -4.45 -22.10 15.99
CA GLY A 534 -5.61 -22.87 15.63
C GLY A 534 -5.37 -24.37 15.72
N ILE A 535 -6.32 -25.12 15.17
CA ILE A 535 -6.31 -26.57 15.12
C ILE A 535 -6.58 -27.08 13.72
N TYR A 536 -6.08 -28.27 13.46
CA TYR A 536 -6.29 -29.03 12.24
C TYR A 536 -7.02 -30.33 12.57
N LEU A 537 -8.19 -30.54 11.97
CA LEU A 537 -9.05 -31.70 12.18
C LEU A 537 -8.91 -32.70 11.03
N ASP A 538 -8.37 -33.87 11.34
CA ASP A 538 -8.11 -34.92 10.35
C ASP A 538 -9.23 -35.97 10.28
N ASN A 539 -9.24 -36.76 9.19
CA ASN A 539 -10.20 -37.84 8.92
C ASN A 539 -11.68 -37.38 8.88
N ILE A 540 -11.95 -36.22 8.27
CA ILE A 540 -13.35 -35.79 8.01
C ILE A 540 -14.06 -36.77 7.06
N ASP A 541 -13.32 -37.43 6.19
CA ASP A 541 -13.84 -38.40 5.23
C ASP A 541 -14.27 -39.74 5.83
N VAL A 542 -14.09 -39.94 7.14
CA VAL A 542 -14.68 -41.07 7.85
C VAL A 542 -16.20 -41.17 7.60
N CYS A 543 -16.89 -40.04 7.39
CA CYS A 543 -18.32 -40.05 7.08
C CYS A 543 -18.64 -40.69 5.72
N ILE A 544 -17.75 -40.55 4.74
CA ILE A 544 -17.88 -41.18 3.41
C ILE A 544 -17.51 -42.65 3.51
N ILE A 545 -16.36 -42.97 4.12
CA ILE A 545 -15.87 -44.34 4.30
C ILE A 545 -16.92 -45.22 5.02
N LEU A 546 -17.54 -44.68 6.08
CA LEU A 546 -18.58 -45.39 6.83
C LEU A 546 -19.91 -45.46 6.08
N SER A 547 -20.22 -44.49 5.22
CA SER A 547 -21.43 -44.55 4.38
C SER A 547 -21.29 -45.64 3.32
N GLU A 548 -20.10 -45.80 2.73
CA GLU A 548 -19.82 -46.80 1.72
C GLU A 548 -19.73 -48.22 2.30
N SER A 549 -19.03 -48.38 3.42
CA SER A 549 -18.91 -49.68 4.10
C SER A 549 -20.17 -50.10 4.86
N ASN A 550 -21.04 -49.14 5.21
CA ASN A 550 -22.34 -49.33 5.86
C ASN A 550 -22.37 -50.36 7.01
N PRO A 551 -21.48 -50.23 8.02
CA PRO A 551 -21.47 -51.16 9.14
C PRO A 551 -22.79 -51.08 9.94
N PRO A 552 -23.17 -52.14 10.69
CA PRO A 552 -24.48 -52.21 11.34
C PRO A 552 -24.86 -51.00 12.22
N TRP A 553 -23.88 -50.36 12.86
CA TRP A 553 -24.08 -49.23 13.77
C TRP A 553 -24.27 -47.87 13.07
N THR A 554 -24.09 -47.79 11.75
CA THR A 554 -24.32 -46.57 10.96
C THR A 554 -25.60 -46.61 10.13
N ARG A 555 -26.29 -47.77 10.08
CA ARG A 555 -27.45 -47.98 9.21
C ARG A 555 -28.55 -46.96 9.47
N GLY A 556 -29.04 -46.34 8.41
CA GLY A 556 -30.11 -45.34 8.47
C GLY A 556 -29.66 -43.94 8.90
N LEU A 557 -28.36 -43.73 9.15
CA LEU A 557 -27.82 -42.41 9.45
C LEU A 557 -27.37 -41.68 8.19
N ASN A 558 -27.59 -40.36 8.16
CA ASN A 558 -26.95 -39.48 7.19
C ASN A 558 -25.62 -38.97 7.77
N LEU A 559 -24.54 -39.73 7.53
CA LEU A 559 -23.23 -39.45 8.13
C LEU A 559 -22.62 -38.13 7.65
N SER A 560 -22.88 -37.72 6.41
CA SER A 560 -22.43 -36.42 5.88
C SER A 560 -23.07 -35.26 6.63
N GLU A 561 -24.39 -35.29 6.86
CA GLU A 561 -25.08 -34.25 7.65
C GLU A 561 -24.60 -34.25 9.11
N LEU A 562 -24.36 -35.43 9.69
CA LEU A 562 -23.79 -35.54 11.03
C LEU A 562 -22.39 -34.92 11.10
N MET A 563 -21.55 -35.10 10.07
CA MET A 563 -20.22 -34.50 10.01
C MET A 563 -20.31 -32.96 9.93
N ILE A 564 -21.17 -32.44 9.04
CA ILE A 564 -21.41 -31.00 8.90
C ILE A 564 -21.86 -30.39 10.23
N LYS A 565 -22.86 -31.01 10.88
CA LYS A 565 -23.37 -30.55 12.18
C LYS A 565 -22.31 -30.59 13.27
N SER A 566 -21.49 -31.63 13.29
CA SER A 566 -20.44 -31.80 14.32
C SER A 566 -19.36 -30.73 14.20
N ILE A 567 -18.85 -30.50 12.99
CA ILE A 567 -17.84 -29.45 12.73
C ILE A 567 -18.42 -28.05 12.96
N TYR A 568 -19.67 -27.80 12.55
CA TYR A 568 -20.35 -26.55 12.84
C TYR A 568 -20.46 -26.27 14.34
N ASN A 569 -20.90 -27.25 15.13
CA ASN A 569 -21.04 -27.12 16.58
C ASN A 569 -19.71 -26.88 17.27
N ILE A 570 -18.66 -27.64 16.90
CA ILE A 570 -17.31 -27.45 17.43
C ILE A 570 -16.81 -26.05 17.09
N SER A 571 -16.94 -25.63 15.83
CA SER A 571 -16.53 -24.31 15.39
C SER A 571 -17.24 -23.20 16.16
N TYR A 572 -18.56 -23.29 16.31
CA TYR A 572 -19.34 -22.34 17.09
C TYR A 572 -18.83 -22.22 18.54
N ILE A 573 -18.59 -23.35 19.21
CA ILE A 573 -18.06 -23.36 20.60
C ILE A 573 -16.66 -22.74 20.66
N VAL A 574 -15.76 -23.16 19.76
CA VAL A 574 -14.36 -22.73 19.71
C VAL A 574 -14.27 -21.24 19.44
N LYS A 575 -14.95 -20.74 18.40
CA LYS A 575 -14.94 -19.33 18.02
C LYS A 575 -15.57 -18.44 19.09
N ARG A 576 -16.63 -18.90 19.75
CA ARG A 576 -17.24 -18.17 20.89
C ARG A 576 -16.31 -18.11 22.10
N ARG A 577 -15.51 -19.15 22.34
CA ARG A 577 -14.64 -19.25 23.52
C ARG A 577 -13.28 -18.59 23.34
N TYR A 578 -12.70 -18.68 22.15
CA TYR A 578 -11.32 -18.28 21.87
C TYR A 578 -11.19 -17.16 20.84
N GLY A 579 -12.30 -16.69 20.24
CA GLY A 579 -12.31 -15.63 19.25
C GLY A 579 -12.20 -16.11 17.80
N LEU A 580 -12.41 -15.20 16.85
CA LEU A 580 -12.37 -15.50 15.41
C LEU A 580 -10.95 -15.76 14.89
N ASP A 581 -9.94 -15.32 15.63
CA ASP A 581 -8.53 -15.47 15.28
C ASP A 581 -8.03 -16.91 15.49
N PHE A 582 -8.64 -17.68 16.39
CA PHE A 582 -8.29 -19.09 16.56
C PHE A 582 -8.85 -19.93 15.41
N LYS A 583 -7.99 -20.41 14.52
CA LYS A 583 -8.40 -20.99 13.22
C LYS A 583 -8.74 -22.48 13.31
N ILE A 584 -9.62 -22.92 12.40
CA ILE A 584 -10.03 -24.32 12.25
C ILE A 584 -9.77 -24.73 10.80
N TYR A 585 -8.85 -25.66 10.63
CA TYR A 585 -8.53 -26.28 9.35
C TYR A 585 -8.96 -27.74 9.38
N ILE A 586 -9.22 -28.31 8.21
CA ILE A 586 -9.63 -29.71 8.08
C ILE A 586 -8.82 -30.45 7.02
N ASN A 587 -8.65 -31.77 7.17
CA ASN A 587 -8.35 -32.65 6.05
C ASN A 587 -9.67 -33.12 5.42
N THR A 588 -9.93 -32.81 4.16
CA THR A 588 -11.18 -33.28 3.54
C THR A 588 -11.13 -34.74 3.11
N GLY A 589 -9.95 -35.32 2.88
CA GLY A 589 -9.86 -36.68 2.33
C GLY A 589 -10.79 -36.89 1.13
N SER A 590 -11.56 -37.98 1.10
CA SER A 590 -12.61 -38.22 0.09
C SER A 590 -13.91 -37.41 0.28
N ALA A 591 -14.09 -36.70 1.40
CA ALA A 591 -15.26 -35.86 1.69
C ALA A 591 -15.21 -34.46 1.06
N TYR A 592 -14.50 -34.28 -0.06
CA TYR A 592 -14.41 -32.99 -0.76
C TYR A 592 -15.79 -32.43 -1.19
N ILE A 593 -16.79 -33.29 -1.40
CA ILE A 593 -18.17 -32.89 -1.73
C ILE A 593 -18.83 -32.05 -0.63
N LEU A 594 -18.40 -32.18 0.64
CA LEU A 594 -18.94 -31.40 1.76
C LEU A 594 -18.60 -29.91 1.64
N LEU A 595 -17.57 -29.56 0.86
CA LEU A 595 -17.24 -28.16 0.54
C LEU A 595 -18.33 -27.49 -0.32
N GLY A 596 -19.30 -28.24 -0.84
CA GLY A 596 -20.49 -27.68 -1.48
C GLY A 596 -21.52 -27.10 -0.51
N ASP A 597 -21.45 -27.42 0.79
CA ASP A 597 -22.39 -26.93 1.82
C ASP A 597 -21.87 -25.64 2.48
N ASN A 598 -22.67 -24.58 2.44
CA ASN A 598 -22.30 -23.28 3.02
C ASN A 598 -22.11 -23.33 4.55
N ARG A 599 -22.89 -24.14 5.28
CA ARG A 599 -22.76 -24.28 6.74
C ARG A 599 -21.42 -24.91 7.09
N PHE A 600 -20.98 -25.87 6.28
CA PHE A 600 -19.68 -26.51 6.43
C PHE A 600 -18.53 -25.53 6.14
N LEU A 601 -18.61 -24.79 5.03
CA LEU A 601 -17.62 -23.77 4.71
C LEU A 601 -17.57 -22.67 5.77
N GLU A 602 -18.70 -22.19 6.27
CA GLU A 602 -18.76 -21.17 7.34
C GLU A 602 -18.07 -21.63 8.64
N ALA A 603 -18.08 -22.93 8.93
CA ALA A 603 -17.48 -23.49 10.14
C ALA A 603 -15.94 -23.57 10.09
N ILE A 604 -15.31 -23.45 8.93
CA ILE A 604 -13.87 -23.66 8.76
C ILE A 604 -13.15 -22.42 8.19
N ASP A 605 -11.85 -22.31 8.42
CA ASP A 605 -10.99 -21.24 7.89
C ASP A 605 -10.13 -21.73 6.70
N GLY A 606 -9.82 -23.03 6.66
CA GLY A 606 -9.04 -23.61 5.59
C GLY A 606 -9.24 -25.12 5.41
N VAL A 607 -8.76 -25.59 4.27
CA VAL A 607 -8.91 -26.97 3.79
C VAL A 607 -7.55 -27.48 3.38
N LEU A 608 -7.24 -28.70 3.79
CA LEU A 608 -6.18 -29.50 3.19
C LEU A 608 -6.81 -30.63 2.38
N ARG A 609 -6.27 -30.85 1.18
CA ARG A 609 -6.54 -32.03 0.36
C ARG A 609 -5.24 -32.75 0.09
N GLU A 610 -5.15 -34.01 0.51
CA GLU A 610 -4.09 -34.91 0.07
C GLU A 610 -4.39 -35.49 -1.31
N ASN A 611 -3.38 -35.82 -2.11
CA ASN A 611 -3.56 -36.53 -3.38
C ASN A 611 -4.50 -35.79 -4.35
N LEU A 612 -4.09 -34.61 -4.82
CA LEU A 612 -4.82 -33.88 -5.86
C LEU A 612 -4.28 -34.15 -7.27
N TRP A 613 -2.96 -33.98 -7.48
CA TRP A 613 -2.33 -34.26 -8.77
C TRP A 613 -1.43 -35.48 -8.71
N PHE A 614 -0.78 -35.72 -7.57
CA PHE A 614 0.11 -36.84 -7.37
C PHE A 614 -0.21 -37.61 -6.10
N THR A 615 -0.17 -38.93 -6.22
CA THR A 615 -0.23 -39.88 -5.10
C THR A 615 1.00 -40.79 -5.12
N VAL A 616 1.06 -41.74 -4.19
CA VAL A 616 2.20 -42.63 -4.00
C VAL A 616 1.85 -44.07 -4.34
N LYS A 617 2.73 -44.71 -5.11
CA LYS A 617 2.73 -46.16 -5.31
C LYS A 617 4.16 -46.67 -5.28
N ASN A 618 4.44 -47.65 -4.42
CA ASN A 618 5.79 -48.20 -4.22
C ASN A 618 6.84 -47.11 -3.93
N LYS A 619 6.52 -46.15 -3.05
CA LYS A 619 7.35 -44.98 -2.70
C LYS A 619 7.74 -44.08 -3.88
N LYS A 620 7.04 -44.20 -5.01
CA LYS A 620 7.19 -43.33 -6.18
C LYS A 620 5.92 -42.53 -6.38
N SER A 621 6.10 -41.32 -6.88
CA SER A 621 5.00 -40.42 -7.15
C SER A 621 4.36 -40.78 -8.50
N ILE A 622 3.05 -40.99 -8.50
CA ILE A 622 2.24 -41.30 -9.68
C ILE A 622 1.17 -40.23 -9.86
N LYS A 623 0.81 -39.92 -11.11
CA LYS A 623 -0.22 -38.92 -11.41
C LYS A 623 -1.61 -39.51 -11.13
N ILE A 624 -2.47 -38.68 -10.57
CA ILE A 624 -3.90 -38.94 -10.43
C ILE A 624 -4.58 -38.67 -11.76
N SER A 625 -5.72 -39.32 -12.00
CA SER A 625 -6.47 -39.13 -13.23
C SER A 625 -6.92 -37.67 -13.38
N GLU A 626 -6.93 -37.17 -14.62
CA GLU A 626 -7.39 -35.80 -14.88
C GLU A 626 -8.86 -35.60 -14.49
N GLU A 627 -9.69 -36.64 -14.62
CA GLU A 627 -11.11 -36.57 -14.29
C GLU A 627 -11.32 -36.39 -12.78
N GLU A 628 -10.66 -37.21 -11.97
CA GLU A 628 -10.68 -37.06 -10.50
C GLU A 628 -10.12 -35.70 -10.08
N THR A 629 -8.99 -35.28 -10.67
CA THR A 629 -8.39 -33.98 -10.40
C THR A 629 -9.38 -32.84 -10.68
N LYS A 630 -10.03 -32.85 -11.85
CA LYS A 630 -11.02 -31.84 -12.26
C LYS A 630 -12.22 -31.81 -11.32
N GLN A 631 -12.71 -32.99 -10.92
CA GLN A 631 -13.85 -33.10 -10.01
C GLN A 631 -13.54 -32.50 -8.64
N VAL A 632 -12.37 -32.79 -8.06
CA VAL A 632 -11.96 -32.25 -6.76
C VAL A 632 -11.64 -30.76 -6.86
N LEU A 633 -10.94 -30.33 -7.92
CA LEU A 633 -10.60 -28.91 -8.16
C LEU A 633 -11.83 -28.01 -8.16
N LYS A 634 -12.96 -28.46 -8.71
CA LYS A 634 -14.23 -27.72 -8.68
C LYS A 634 -14.61 -27.27 -7.26
N TYR A 635 -14.53 -28.18 -6.29
CA TYR A 635 -14.90 -27.91 -4.90
C TYR A 635 -13.84 -27.08 -4.16
N LEU A 636 -12.55 -27.30 -4.44
CA LEU A 636 -11.47 -26.48 -3.84
C LEU A 636 -11.51 -25.03 -4.33
N ILE A 637 -11.81 -24.82 -5.62
CA ILE A 637 -12.01 -23.48 -6.20
C ILE A 637 -13.25 -22.83 -5.56
N GLN A 638 -14.35 -23.55 -5.39
CA GLN A 638 -15.54 -23.04 -4.70
C GLN A 638 -15.23 -22.63 -3.25
N ALA A 639 -14.51 -23.47 -2.50
CA ALA A 639 -14.09 -23.15 -1.15
C ALA A 639 -13.20 -21.90 -1.13
N ARG A 640 -12.27 -21.77 -2.08
CA ARG A 640 -11.45 -20.57 -2.23
C ARG A 640 -12.31 -19.32 -2.49
N TRP A 641 -13.29 -19.39 -3.38
CA TRP A 641 -14.25 -18.30 -3.64
C TRP A 641 -15.02 -17.88 -2.38
N LYS A 642 -15.24 -18.81 -1.45
CA LYS A 642 -15.77 -18.54 -0.11
C LYS A 642 -14.69 -18.15 0.92
N CYS A 643 -13.55 -17.66 0.44
CA CYS A 643 -12.42 -17.11 1.20
C CYS A 643 -11.74 -18.12 2.12
N LYS A 644 -11.68 -19.40 1.70
CA LYS A 644 -10.94 -20.45 2.43
C LYS A 644 -9.52 -20.57 1.91
N ILE A 645 -8.57 -20.75 2.83
CA ILE A 645 -7.20 -21.10 2.48
C ILE A 645 -7.16 -22.57 2.08
N ILE A 646 -6.57 -22.87 0.92
CA ILE A 646 -6.45 -24.22 0.41
C ILE A 646 -4.98 -24.65 0.47
N ILE A 647 -4.73 -25.77 1.14
CA ILE A 647 -3.46 -26.48 1.20
C ILE A 647 -3.62 -27.76 0.39
N VAL A 648 -2.63 -28.07 -0.44
CA VAL A 648 -2.59 -29.36 -1.15
C VAL A 648 -1.36 -30.11 -0.70
N SER A 649 -1.54 -31.37 -0.30
CA SER A 649 -0.45 -32.28 0.09
C SER A 649 -0.36 -33.43 -0.89
N ASP A 650 0.66 -33.39 -1.76
CA ASP A 650 0.88 -34.48 -2.70
C ASP A 650 2.18 -35.20 -2.36
N PHE A 651 2.21 -36.52 -2.60
CA PHE A 651 3.40 -37.31 -2.38
C PHE A 651 4.36 -37.20 -3.57
N ILE A 652 5.53 -36.63 -3.32
CA ILE A 652 6.55 -36.23 -4.29
C ILE A 652 7.84 -37.03 -4.07
N ASP A 653 8.49 -37.43 -5.16
CA ASP A 653 9.68 -38.29 -5.15
C ASP A 653 10.96 -37.61 -5.66
N SER A 654 10.88 -36.36 -6.12
CA SER A 654 12.00 -35.64 -6.71
C SER A 654 11.81 -34.12 -6.68
N ARG A 655 12.91 -33.38 -6.70
CA ARG A 655 12.90 -31.91 -6.73
C ARG A 655 12.17 -31.35 -7.97
N THR A 656 12.43 -31.90 -9.15
CA THR A 656 11.76 -31.45 -10.39
C THR A 656 10.24 -31.60 -10.29
N ARG A 657 9.76 -32.70 -9.70
CA ARG A 657 8.33 -32.90 -9.48
C ARG A 657 7.78 -31.99 -8.39
N ALA A 658 8.54 -31.70 -7.34
CA ALA A 658 8.16 -30.71 -6.34
C ALA A 658 7.96 -29.33 -6.99
N GLU A 659 8.86 -28.94 -7.90
CA GLU A 659 8.73 -27.69 -8.66
C GLU A 659 7.49 -27.69 -9.57
N GLU A 660 7.19 -28.78 -10.29
CA GLU A 660 5.94 -28.93 -11.08
C GLU A 660 4.70 -28.76 -10.19
N PHE A 661 4.65 -29.50 -9.09
CA PHE A 661 3.55 -29.49 -8.12
C PHE A 661 3.33 -28.10 -7.49
N CYS A 662 4.40 -27.43 -7.06
CA CYS A 662 4.28 -26.09 -6.46
C CYS A 662 3.74 -25.07 -7.46
N LYS A 663 4.18 -25.13 -8.73
CA LYS A 663 3.67 -24.25 -9.79
C LYS A 663 2.18 -24.48 -10.04
N LEU A 664 1.73 -25.74 -10.05
CA LEU A 664 0.30 -26.08 -10.13
C LEU A 664 -0.48 -25.44 -8.98
N CYS A 665 -0.03 -25.61 -7.74
CA CYS A 665 -0.68 -25.02 -6.57
C CYS A 665 -0.78 -23.50 -6.67
N TRP A 666 0.33 -22.81 -6.91
CA TRP A 666 0.36 -21.35 -6.97
C TRP A 666 -0.50 -20.80 -8.11
N ASN A 667 -0.64 -21.51 -9.23
CA ASN A 667 -1.52 -21.08 -10.32
C ASN A 667 -3.01 -21.02 -9.92
N TYR A 668 -3.43 -21.88 -8.98
CA TYR A 668 -4.78 -21.87 -8.39
C TYR A 668 -4.85 -21.05 -7.08
N GLY A 669 -3.74 -20.43 -6.67
CA GLY A 669 -3.63 -19.72 -5.41
C GLY A 669 -3.58 -20.61 -4.16
N PHE A 670 -3.33 -21.91 -4.32
CA PHE A 670 -3.19 -22.87 -3.24
C PHE A 670 -1.78 -22.84 -2.64
N ILE A 671 -1.66 -23.30 -1.40
CA ILE A 671 -0.37 -23.43 -0.70
C ILE A 671 0.11 -24.89 -0.85
N PRO A 672 1.26 -25.13 -1.51
CA PRO A 672 1.79 -26.48 -1.71
C PRO A 672 2.40 -27.05 -0.43
N LEU A 673 2.19 -28.35 -0.24
CA LEU A 673 2.90 -29.20 0.70
C LEU A 673 3.49 -30.40 -0.08
N PRO A 674 4.75 -30.32 -0.53
CA PRO A 674 5.36 -31.40 -1.32
C PRO A 674 5.84 -32.54 -0.40
N GLN A 675 4.94 -33.41 0.03
CA GLN A 675 5.24 -34.46 1.00
C GLN A 675 6.17 -35.52 0.39
N PRO A 676 7.26 -35.92 1.06
CA PRO A 676 8.13 -36.98 0.53
C PRO A 676 7.42 -38.34 0.42
N ALA A 677 7.44 -38.94 -0.76
CA ALA A 677 6.81 -40.24 -1.04
C ALA A 677 7.38 -41.41 -0.21
N TRP A 678 8.52 -41.23 0.46
CA TRP A 678 9.12 -42.22 1.36
C TRP A 678 8.78 -42.01 2.84
N TYR A 679 8.11 -40.90 3.22
CA TYR A 679 7.65 -40.59 4.57
C TYR A 679 6.12 -40.42 4.60
N LEU A 680 5.39 -41.53 4.47
CA LEU A 680 3.92 -41.54 4.40
C LEU A 680 3.22 -41.07 5.67
N ASN A 681 3.92 -41.08 6.79
CA ASN A 681 3.43 -40.75 8.12
C ASN A 681 3.92 -39.38 8.61
N TYR A 682 4.45 -38.54 7.71
CA TYR A 682 4.90 -37.18 8.04
C TYR A 682 5.97 -37.15 9.15
N GLU A 683 6.89 -38.13 9.14
CA GLU A 683 8.01 -38.26 10.09
C GLU A 683 9.10 -37.21 9.92
N GLU A 684 9.18 -36.56 8.77
CA GLU A 684 10.11 -35.47 8.51
C GLU A 684 9.39 -34.40 7.69
N PRO A 685 9.74 -33.11 7.87
CA PRO A 685 9.24 -32.06 7.00
C PRO A 685 9.75 -32.27 5.56
N PRO A 686 9.05 -31.73 4.54
CA PRO A 686 9.51 -31.78 3.16
C PRO A 686 10.96 -31.29 2.99
N PRO A 687 11.80 -31.88 2.13
CA PRO A 687 13.20 -31.48 1.94
C PRO A 687 13.38 -29.99 1.75
N LYS A 688 14.43 -29.41 2.37
CA LYS A 688 14.74 -27.98 2.27
C LYS A 688 14.92 -27.53 0.81
N GLU A 689 15.50 -28.38 -0.03
CA GLU A 689 15.67 -28.11 -1.47
C GLU A 689 14.35 -27.99 -2.25
N TRP A 690 13.23 -28.52 -1.74
CA TRP A 690 11.91 -28.45 -2.39
C TRP A 690 11.12 -27.22 -1.92
N CYS A 691 11.44 -26.75 -0.71
CA CYS A 691 10.78 -25.63 -0.02
C CYS A 691 11.85 -24.86 0.78
N PRO A 692 12.63 -24.01 0.08
CA PRO A 692 13.83 -23.36 0.60
C PRO A 692 13.57 -22.30 1.66
#